data_AF-A0A139CRM6-F1
#
_entry.id   AF-A0A139CRM6-F1
#
_cell.length_a   1.000
_cell.length_b   1.000
_cell.length_c   1.000
_cell.angle_alpha   90.00
_cell.angle_beta   90.00
_cell.angle_gamma   90.00
#
_symmetry.space_group_name_H-M   'P 1'
#
loop_
_entity.id
_entity.type
_entity.pdbx_description
1 polymer ?
#
loop_
_entity_poly.entity_id
_entity_poly.type
_entity_poly.pdbx_seq_one_letter_code
_entity_poly.pdbx_strand_id
1 'polypeptide(L)'
;MSRTTNLVLLVSLLFFSLAALSTTAIAQDNTTGNRIWAADANVSLEYTWTAQSYPGFYYDLDSGEGSENLTVTLQSYSDRSIQEGDLEYSTVPIETDFEHDDWGSYEVIGFMAERYFAGYTADTAFADDTISPMSNGELSQILLDTDDELSVFSGSSIVLDEGYELNIQEVDLDGNSVLVSLERNGDEVDTGIVSGNDDYVYEVDLGSEEDVPLIIVHFNDIFRGTESNAIFVEGVFQISEDYVEVESGDDFGAMEVDTISSSEITMENSDSISLGRGNTVNVMGNLEFVVADDDILRFGPEIDLSEPGTYELRGTVVEDEAFTWTPLNFAGFYYNIDEGVGTESLEITDLNGRSIPDGNLVYRSEPQQVSFEYNDWGTFNVIGFLAEKYFAGYSNETAFAEEDSLLSGGQLSQVLIDSDMETSVFSGSRLVLEDGYELIIEEVDLEGDSVLVSLEQNGDEVDTSVVSGGGDYVYETDVGDTDDLAVVVVHFQDIFRGTETNAVFIEGIFQISEDYVEVQSGDSFGELEVTSFSSAEIVMENEDSVSLSRDDTVDVTEDISFRVADSDTLRYYPFVEVTSEATEPLTINIPGAIEQNDDVTIEVTSRGAAVSNATVMFGDTNIGETSEDGTLEYTPENAGTFTVTAEKEGFARGSVEVDVISPEDISRRLAIEVSPEDITAGDSIDISVVTLINSDPVEGVEVLYDNRSIGTTDAEGMVTYTAQDAGVHKISTSSDEYLPAELNIQVEESQAQFTYSDLNIDPILIQTGEEV
;
A
#
# COMPACT_ATOMS: atom_id res chain seq x y z
N MET A 1 81.99 21.44 17.39
CA MET A 1 82.26 22.24 18.60
C MET A 1 81.43 23.51 18.49
N SER A 2 80.34 23.63 19.27
CA SER A 2 79.71 24.89 19.78
C SER A 2 79.37 26.01 18.74
N ARG A 3 78.19 26.63 18.61
CA ARG A 3 77.07 26.89 19.54
C ARG A 3 76.02 27.78 18.82
N THR A 4 74.73 27.53 19.10
CA THR A 4 73.60 28.48 19.41
C THR A 4 72.98 29.49 18.42
N THR A 5 71.62 29.50 18.49
CA THR A 5 70.61 30.61 18.49
C THR A 5 70.28 31.32 17.15
N ASN A 6 69.05 31.71 16.76
CA ASN A 6 67.69 31.90 17.33
C ASN A 6 66.68 31.92 16.13
N LEU A 7 65.49 31.29 16.17
CA LEU A 7 64.15 31.79 16.56
C LEU A 7 63.42 32.75 15.57
N VAL A 8 62.18 32.35 15.19
CA VAL A 8 60.94 33.15 14.86
C VAL A 8 60.47 33.34 13.39
N LEU A 9 59.18 33.00 13.20
CA LEU A 9 58.11 33.44 12.26
C LEU A 9 57.87 32.76 10.88
N LEU A 10 56.91 31.81 10.90
CA LEU A 10 55.58 31.78 10.26
C LEU A 10 55.29 32.52 8.91
N VAL A 11 54.52 31.81 8.07
CA VAL A 11 53.51 32.21 7.06
C VAL A 11 53.84 31.97 5.57
N SER A 12 53.08 31.01 5.01
CA SER A 12 52.46 30.97 3.67
C SER A 12 53.30 30.67 2.41
N LEU A 13 53.06 29.52 1.78
CA LEU A 13 52.07 29.39 0.69
C LEU A 13 52.04 27.92 0.22
N LEU A 14 50.95 27.22 0.54
CA LEU A 14 50.57 25.96 -0.09
C LEU A 14 49.85 26.34 -1.40
N PHE A 15 50.40 25.95 -2.54
CA PHE A 15 49.76 26.01 -3.85
C PHE A 15 49.78 24.59 -4.39
N PHE A 16 48.67 23.87 -4.24
CA PHE A 16 48.32 22.66 -4.99
C PHE A 16 46.80 22.70 -5.10
N SER A 17 46.30 23.38 -6.15
CA SER A 17 45.79 22.77 -7.38
C SER A 17 44.36 22.28 -7.20
N LEU A 18 43.45 23.26 -7.27
CA LEU A 18 42.06 23.10 -7.63
C LEU A 18 42.02 22.54 -9.06
N ALA A 19 41.85 21.23 -9.19
CA ALA A 19 41.43 20.62 -10.45
C ALA A 19 39.92 20.45 -10.32
N ALA A 20 39.18 21.42 -10.85
CA ALA A 20 37.80 21.19 -11.21
C ALA A 20 37.81 20.05 -12.24
N LEU A 21 37.37 18.87 -11.82
CA LEU A 21 36.93 17.82 -12.73
C LEU A 21 35.69 18.38 -13.41
N SER A 22 35.89 19.04 -14.55
CA SER A 22 34.84 19.14 -15.54
C SER A 22 34.67 17.74 -16.10
N THR A 23 33.84 16.93 -15.43
CA THR A 23 33.14 15.85 -16.10
C THR A 23 32.46 16.49 -17.30
N THR A 24 32.67 15.91 -18.48
CA THR A 24 31.74 16.20 -19.57
C THR A 24 30.43 15.61 -19.12
N ALA A 25 29.61 16.42 -18.44
CA ALA A 25 28.22 16.10 -18.19
C ALA A 25 27.65 15.68 -19.54
N ILE A 26 27.29 14.40 -19.66
CA ILE A 26 26.22 14.02 -20.57
C ILE A 26 25.10 15.00 -20.22
N ALA A 27 24.57 15.71 -21.21
CA ALA A 27 23.45 16.59 -20.94
C ALA A 27 22.35 15.69 -20.38
N GLN A 28 22.14 15.72 -19.06
CA GLN A 28 21.03 15.05 -18.41
C GLN A 28 19.79 15.47 -19.19
N ASP A 29 19.04 14.49 -19.69
CA ASP A 29 17.80 14.80 -20.38
C ASP A 29 16.91 15.50 -19.36
N ASN A 30 16.60 16.76 -19.60
CA ASN A 30 15.85 17.58 -18.66
C ASN A 30 14.35 17.54 -18.96
N THR A 31 13.93 16.71 -19.92
CA THR A 31 12.51 16.46 -20.23
C THR A 31 11.97 15.20 -19.56
N THR A 32 12.80 14.40 -18.88
CA THR A 32 12.38 13.19 -18.14
C THR A 32 13.42 12.79 -17.07
N GLY A 33 13.21 11.65 -16.39
CA GLY A 33 14.22 11.00 -15.55
C GLY A 33 14.12 11.29 -14.04
N ASN A 34 13.48 12.38 -13.63
CA ASN A 34 13.14 12.65 -12.24
C ASN A 34 11.64 12.41 -11.97
N ARG A 35 11.32 11.85 -10.80
CA ARG A 35 9.95 11.77 -10.29
C ARG A 35 9.40 13.13 -9.85
N ILE A 36 10.26 14.04 -9.40
CA ILE A 36 9.86 15.40 -8.99
C ILE A 36 10.24 16.43 -10.06
N TRP A 37 9.25 17.18 -10.52
CA TRP A 37 9.48 18.40 -11.28
C TRP A 37 9.74 19.56 -10.32
N ALA A 38 10.85 20.27 -10.51
CA ALA A 38 11.27 21.35 -9.63
C ALA A 38 11.72 22.58 -10.42
N ALA A 39 11.12 23.74 -10.15
CA ALA A 39 11.34 24.96 -10.91
C ALA A 39 12.79 25.47 -10.92
N ASP A 40 13.56 25.11 -9.89
CA ASP A 40 14.97 25.46 -9.68
C ASP A 40 15.97 24.38 -10.15
N ALA A 41 15.48 23.21 -10.58
CA ALA A 41 16.31 22.08 -11.04
C ALA A 41 16.64 22.12 -12.55
N ASN A 42 16.32 23.21 -13.27
CA ASN A 42 16.58 23.36 -14.71
C ASN A 42 15.93 22.26 -15.59
N VAL A 43 14.82 21.68 -15.11
CA VAL A 43 13.93 20.81 -15.88
C VAL A 43 13.18 21.59 -16.96
N SER A 44 12.71 20.90 -18.00
CA SER A 44 11.92 21.47 -19.08
C SER A 44 10.52 21.87 -18.58
N LEU A 45 9.91 22.86 -19.24
CA LEU A 45 8.52 23.22 -19.00
C LEU A 45 7.54 22.25 -19.68
N GLU A 46 8.02 21.51 -20.68
CA GLU A 46 7.35 20.34 -21.25
C GLU A 46 8.12 19.13 -20.72
N TYR A 47 7.54 18.38 -19.80
CA TYR A 47 8.20 17.35 -19.01
C TYR A 47 7.37 16.08 -19.00
N THR A 48 8.01 14.93 -19.19
CA THR A 48 7.35 13.63 -19.28
C THR A 48 7.87 12.69 -18.20
N TRP A 49 6.96 12.21 -17.36
CA TRP A 49 7.18 11.01 -16.56
C TRP A 49 6.89 9.79 -17.42
N THR A 50 7.90 8.94 -17.58
CA THR A 50 7.81 7.66 -18.29
C THR A 50 7.82 6.51 -17.28
N ALA A 51 7.37 5.32 -17.70
CA ALA A 51 7.57 4.07 -16.98
C ALA A 51 9.00 3.86 -16.45
N GLN A 52 10.03 4.25 -17.19
CA GLN A 52 11.42 4.13 -16.72
C GLN A 52 11.73 5.04 -15.53
N SER A 53 11.20 6.27 -15.54
CA SER A 53 11.54 7.34 -14.58
C SER A 53 10.63 7.43 -13.36
N TYR A 54 9.37 6.99 -13.50
CA TYR A 54 8.37 7.07 -12.44
C TYR A 54 8.03 5.66 -11.95
N PRO A 55 8.30 5.32 -10.67
CA PRO A 55 8.07 3.98 -10.10
C PRO A 55 6.65 3.48 -10.24
N GLY A 56 5.68 4.39 -10.22
CA GLY A 56 4.28 4.02 -10.25
C GLY A 56 3.78 3.50 -11.59
N PHE A 57 4.47 3.80 -12.69
CA PHE A 57 4.08 3.29 -14.00
C PHE A 57 4.66 1.90 -14.25
N TYR A 58 3.85 1.07 -14.91
CA TYR A 58 4.24 -0.29 -15.22
C TYR A 58 5.41 -0.32 -16.21
N TYR A 59 6.44 -1.07 -15.85
CA TYR A 59 7.63 -1.30 -16.65
C TYR A 59 8.01 -2.77 -16.58
N ASP A 60 8.00 -3.43 -17.73
CA ASP A 60 8.50 -4.79 -17.85
C ASP A 60 10.03 -4.72 -17.99
N LEU A 61 10.73 -5.19 -16.96
CA LEU A 61 12.19 -5.11 -16.89
C LEU A 61 12.87 -6.03 -17.92
N ASP A 62 12.24 -7.14 -18.26
CA ASP A 62 12.80 -8.22 -19.07
C ASP A 62 12.67 -7.95 -20.55
N SER A 63 11.54 -7.39 -20.99
CA SER A 63 11.40 -6.84 -22.34
C SER A 63 12.07 -5.45 -22.44
N GLY A 64 12.01 -4.67 -21.37
CA GLY A 64 12.47 -3.28 -21.28
C GLY A 64 11.48 -2.27 -21.83
N GLU A 65 10.25 -2.71 -22.05
CA GLU A 65 9.14 -1.89 -22.54
C GLU A 65 8.37 -1.29 -21.35
N GLY A 66 7.80 -0.12 -21.55
CA GLY A 66 6.95 0.54 -20.56
C GLY A 66 5.71 1.05 -21.25
N SER A 67 4.56 0.89 -20.60
CA SER A 67 3.27 1.20 -21.22
C SER A 67 2.91 2.68 -21.13
N GLU A 68 3.26 3.36 -20.04
CA GLU A 68 2.66 4.64 -19.66
C GLU A 68 3.58 5.85 -19.79
N ASN A 69 2.99 6.99 -20.18
CA ASN A 69 3.62 8.31 -20.18
C ASN A 69 2.64 9.38 -19.65
N LEU A 70 3.13 10.29 -18.82
CA LEU A 70 2.41 11.49 -18.39
C LEU A 70 3.24 12.72 -18.71
N THR A 71 2.74 13.58 -19.58
CA THR A 71 3.41 14.80 -20.03
C THR A 71 2.69 16.02 -19.48
N VAL A 72 3.42 16.87 -18.77
CA VAL A 72 2.94 18.18 -18.33
C VAL A 72 3.60 19.30 -19.14
N THR A 73 2.79 20.28 -19.53
CA THR A 73 3.22 21.52 -20.17
C THR A 73 2.91 22.72 -19.28
N LEU A 74 3.94 23.43 -18.83
CA LEU A 74 3.81 24.66 -18.04
C LEU A 74 4.17 25.88 -18.87
N GLN A 75 3.52 27.02 -18.61
CA GLN A 75 3.82 28.25 -19.35
C GLN A 75 5.02 29.01 -18.75
N SER A 76 5.38 28.73 -17.49
CA SER A 76 6.54 29.31 -16.81
C SER A 76 6.95 28.52 -15.56
N TYR A 77 8.17 28.73 -15.07
CA TYR A 77 8.67 28.14 -13.82
C TYR A 77 7.97 28.62 -12.53
N SER A 78 7.03 29.55 -12.64
CA SER A 78 6.21 30.05 -11.53
C SER A 78 4.73 29.73 -11.69
N ASP A 79 4.39 28.89 -12.67
CA ASP A 79 3.01 28.60 -13.03
C ASP A 79 2.41 27.59 -12.07
N ARG A 80 1.42 28.01 -11.28
CA ARG A 80 0.75 27.16 -10.29
C ARG A 80 -0.57 26.60 -10.80
N SER A 81 -0.67 26.43 -12.11
CA SER A 81 -1.82 25.81 -12.74
C SER A 81 -1.41 25.18 -14.06
N ILE A 82 -1.85 23.95 -14.27
CA ILE A 82 -1.80 23.29 -15.58
C ILE A 82 -3.08 23.69 -16.31
N GLN A 83 -2.97 24.20 -17.54
CA GLN A 83 -4.16 24.61 -18.30
C GLN A 83 -4.90 23.38 -18.85
N GLU A 84 -6.15 23.54 -19.26
CA GLU A 84 -6.89 22.54 -20.04
C GLU A 84 -6.05 22.05 -21.23
N GLY A 85 -5.89 20.72 -21.35
CA GLY A 85 -5.09 20.05 -22.37
C GLY A 85 -3.56 20.16 -22.21
N ASP A 86 -3.05 20.75 -21.12
CA ASP A 86 -1.61 20.84 -20.85
C ASP A 86 -1.09 19.69 -19.94
N LEU A 87 -1.96 18.77 -19.52
CA LEU A 87 -1.60 17.46 -18.94
C LEU A 87 -2.11 16.36 -19.88
N GLU A 88 -1.19 15.62 -20.47
CA GLU A 88 -1.46 14.57 -21.46
C GLU A 88 -0.97 13.24 -20.90
N TYR A 89 -1.85 12.23 -20.87
CA TYR A 89 -1.51 10.86 -20.52
C TYR A 89 -1.65 9.97 -21.77
N SER A 90 -0.71 9.05 -21.97
CA SER A 90 -0.83 8.01 -22.97
C SER A 90 -0.37 6.67 -22.44
N THR A 91 -1.05 5.61 -22.86
CA THR A 91 -0.64 4.24 -22.57
C THR A 91 -0.80 3.34 -23.78
N VAL A 92 0.12 2.40 -23.94
CA VAL A 92 0.17 1.41 -25.01
C VAL A 92 0.25 -0.01 -24.43
N PRO A 93 -0.42 -1.00 -25.03
CA PRO A 93 -0.20 -2.39 -24.66
C PRO A 93 1.24 -2.79 -25.01
N ILE A 94 1.86 -3.57 -24.13
CA ILE A 94 3.17 -4.17 -24.34
C ILE A 94 3.03 -5.68 -24.29
N GLU A 95 3.83 -6.36 -25.11
CA GLU A 95 3.86 -7.82 -25.14
C GLU A 95 4.79 -8.32 -24.03
N THR A 96 4.26 -9.17 -23.15
CA THR A 96 4.95 -9.74 -21.99
C THR A 96 4.81 -11.26 -22.06
N ASP A 97 5.89 -11.97 -21.77
CA ASP A 97 5.91 -13.43 -21.71
C ASP A 97 5.15 -13.90 -20.46
N PHE A 98 4.45 -15.04 -20.56
CA PHE A 98 3.90 -15.69 -19.35
C PHE A 98 5.04 -16.22 -18.49
N GLU A 99 4.84 -16.29 -17.18
CA GLU A 99 5.82 -16.95 -16.28
C GLU A 99 6.03 -18.42 -16.69
N HIS A 100 4.97 -19.09 -17.15
CA HIS A 100 5.10 -20.40 -17.78
C HIS A 100 5.50 -20.26 -19.26
N ASP A 101 6.81 -20.31 -19.53
CA ASP A 101 7.45 -20.16 -20.86
C ASP A 101 6.74 -20.84 -22.05
N ASP A 102 6.19 -22.05 -21.86
CA ASP A 102 5.56 -22.82 -22.95
C ASP A 102 4.24 -22.21 -23.44
N TRP A 103 3.66 -21.25 -22.72
CA TRP A 103 2.44 -20.52 -23.10
C TRP A 103 2.68 -19.35 -24.06
N GLY A 104 3.91 -18.87 -24.21
CA GLY A 104 4.25 -17.75 -25.09
C GLY A 104 4.07 -16.39 -24.42
N SER A 105 3.36 -15.47 -25.07
CA SER A 105 3.19 -14.09 -24.61
C SER A 105 1.72 -13.62 -24.65
N TYR A 106 1.44 -12.55 -23.90
CA TYR A 106 0.16 -11.83 -23.89
C TYR A 106 0.40 -10.31 -23.88
N GLU A 107 -0.64 -9.52 -24.13
CA GLU A 107 -0.57 -8.06 -24.04
C GLU A 107 -1.03 -7.59 -22.66
N VAL A 108 -0.16 -6.85 -21.98
CA VAL A 108 -0.44 -6.13 -20.74
C VAL A 108 -0.41 -4.63 -21.00
N ILE A 109 -1.24 -3.88 -20.30
CA ILE A 109 -1.28 -2.42 -20.38
C ILE A 109 -1.32 -1.83 -18.97
N GLY A 110 -0.43 -0.87 -18.71
CA GLY A 110 -0.56 -0.01 -17.54
C GLY A 110 -1.69 0.98 -17.76
N PHE A 111 -2.67 1.05 -16.88
CA PHE A 111 -3.74 2.03 -16.94
C PHE A 111 -3.92 2.65 -15.56
N MET A 112 -3.61 3.95 -15.45
CA MET A 112 -3.68 4.70 -14.19
C MET A 112 -2.80 4.08 -13.08
N ALA A 113 -1.57 3.68 -13.44
CA ALA A 113 -0.60 3.02 -12.55
C ALA A 113 -0.99 1.59 -12.07
N GLU A 114 -2.00 0.97 -12.68
CA GLU A 114 -2.37 -0.42 -12.43
C GLU A 114 -2.17 -1.30 -13.68
N ARG A 115 -1.97 -2.60 -13.48
CA ARG A 115 -1.71 -3.57 -14.57
C ARG A 115 -3.00 -4.24 -15.02
N TYR A 116 -3.30 -4.13 -16.32
CA TYR A 116 -4.44 -4.77 -16.94
C TYR A 116 -4.03 -5.67 -18.10
N PHE A 117 -4.79 -6.74 -18.29
CA PHE A 117 -4.79 -7.57 -19.48
C PHE A 117 -5.42 -6.80 -20.65
N ALA A 118 -4.71 -6.73 -21.77
CA ALA A 118 -5.15 -6.06 -22.99
C ALA A 118 -5.48 -7.03 -24.13
N GLY A 119 -4.93 -8.25 -24.11
CA GLY A 119 -5.23 -9.26 -25.13
C GLY A 119 -4.31 -10.48 -25.16
N TYR A 120 -4.75 -11.50 -25.88
CA TYR A 120 -3.93 -12.65 -26.26
C TYR A 120 -3.37 -12.46 -27.67
N THR A 121 -2.10 -12.78 -27.85
CA THR A 121 -1.37 -12.55 -29.10
C THR A 121 -1.42 -13.78 -30.01
N ALA A 122 -0.80 -13.68 -31.18
CA ALA A 122 -0.63 -14.83 -32.06
C ALA A 122 0.40 -15.85 -31.54
N ASP A 123 1.15 -15.47 -30.50
CA ASP A 123 2.17 -16.30 -29.87
C ASP A 123 1.63 -16.99 -28.59
N THR A 124 0.43 -16.63 -28.11
CA THR A 124 -0.29 -17.35 -27.04
C THR A 124 -0.63 -18.78 -27.49
N ALA A 125 -0.11 -19.80 -26.78
CA ALA A 125 -0.17 -21.19 -27.23
C ALA A 125 -1.55 -21.84 -27.09
N PHE A 126 -2.34 -21.43 -26.09
CA PHE A 126 -3.63 -22.03 -25.76
C PHE A 126 -4.83 -21.31 -26.38
N ALA A 127 -4.62 -20.12 -26.97
CA ALA A 127 -5.67 -19.37 -27.66
C ALA A 127 -5.66 -19.70 -29.17
N ASP A 128 -6.82 -20.04 -29.73
CA ASP A 128 -6.94 -20.40 -31.16
C ASP A 128 -6.93 -19.16 -32.09
N ASP A 129 -7.27 -17.97 -31.58
CA ASP A 129 -7.32 -16.68 -32.28
C ASP A 129 -6.73 -15.57 -31.39
N THR A 130 -6.25 -14.49 -32.00
CA THR A 130 -5.89 -13.25 -31.25
C THR A 130 -7.15 -12.63 -30.68
N ILE A 131 -7.16 -12.39 -29.37
CA ILE A 131 -8.28 -11.79 -28.61
C ILE A 131 -7.79 -10.44 -28.10
N SER A 132 -8.57 -9.37 -28.26
CA SER A 132 -8.17 -8.02 -27.85
C SER A 132 -9.35 -7.29 -27.21
N PRO A 133 -9.67 -7.56 -25.93
CA PRO A 133 -10.74 -6.86 -25.21
C PRO A 133 -10.53 -5.33 -25.20
N MET A 134 -9.26 -4.89 -25.19
CA MET A 134 -8.88 -3.47 -25.33
C MET A 134 -9.46 -2.82 -26.61
N SER A 135 -9.63 -3.58 -27.70
CA SER A 135 -10.23 -3.04 -28.94
C SER A 135 -11.68 -2.54 -28.74
N ASN A 136 -12.37 -3.06 -27.73
CA ASN A 136 -13.71 -2.63 -27.32
C ASN A 136 -13.69 -1.77 -26.05
N GLY A 137 -12.50 -1.42 -25.54
CA GLY A 137 -12.34 -0.64 -24.32
C GLY A 137 -12.48 -1.44 -23.04
N GLU A 138 -12.32 -2.75 -23.09
CA GLU A 138 -12.47 -3.63 -21.92
C GLU A 138 -11.07 -4.00 -21.41
N LEU A 139 -10.78 -3.67 -20.14
CA LEU A 139 -9.50 -3.93 -19.48
C LEU A 139 -9.74 -4.75 -18.20
N SER A 140 -9.28 -6.00 -18.16
CA SER A 140 -9.40 -6.88 -16.98
C SER A 140 -8.11 -6.89 -16.17
N GLN A 141 -8.19 -6.96 -14.85
CA GLN A 141 -6.99 -7.12 -14.03
C GLN A 141 -6.36 -8.50 -14.25
N ILE A 142 -5.03 -8.56 -14.19
CA ILE A 142 -4.28 -9.82 -14.14
C ILE A 142 -4.18 -10.21 -12.67
N LEU A 143 -4.77 -11.35 -12.30
CA LEU A 143 -4.86 -11.82 -10.91
C LEU A 143 -3.70 -12.75 -10.56
N LEU A 144 -3.39 -13.69 -11.45
CA LEU A 144 -2.30 -14.64 -11.28
C LEU A 144 -1.52 -14.80 -12.59
N ASP A 145 -0.19 -14.83 -12.48
CA ASP A 145 0.73 -15.32 -13.50
C ASP A 145 1.94 -15.90 -12.75
N THR A 146 2.08 -17.22 -12.71
CA THR A 146 3.12 -17.89 -11.92
C THR A 146 3.45 -19.26 -12.49
N ASP A 147 4.72 -19.65 -12.43
CA ASP A 147 5.21 -20.98 -12.75
C ASP A 147 5.56 -21.82 -11.51
N ASP A 148 5.17 -21.36 -10.30
CA ASP A 148 5.49 -22.05 -9.05
C ASP A 148 4.98 -23.50 -9.03
N GLU A 149 5.84 -24.45 -8.63
CA GLU A 149 5.46 -25.87 -8.52
C GLU A 149 4.51 -26.10 -7.32
N LEU A 150 3.24 -26.35 -7.63
CA LEU A 150 2.21 -26.71 -6.67
C LEU A 150 1.94 -28.22 -6.67
N SER A 151 2.14 -28.86 -5.52
CA SER A 151 1.79 -30.27 -5.29
C SER A 151 0.41 -30.41 -4.64
N VAL A 152 -0.59 -30.90 -5.37
CA VAL A 152 -1.95 -31.17 -4.87
C VAL A 152 -2.27 -32.67 -4.86
N PHE A 153 -3.22 -33.07 -4.02
CA PHE A 153 -3.67 -34.46 -3.90
C PHE A 153 -5.11 -34.62 -4.39
N SER A 154 -5.48 -35.84 -4.78
CA SER A 154 -6.88 -36.15 -5.09
C SER A 154 -7.77 -35.92 -3.87
N GLY A 155 -8.86 -35.15 -4.07
CA GLY A 155 -9.74 -34.63 -3.04
C GLY A 155 -9.31 -33.29 -2.45
N SER A 156 -8.26 -32.66 -2.98
CA SER A 156 -7.86 -31.28 -2.70
C SER A 156 -8.26 -30.35 -3.83
N SER A 157 -7.98 -29.07 -3.66
CA SER A 157 -8.31 -28.00 -4.58
C SER A 157 -7.15 -27.03 -4.74
N ILE A 158 -7.13 -26.33 -5.86
CA ILE A 158 -6.29 -25.16 -6.11
C ILE A 158 -7.19 -23.96 -5.90
N VAL A 159 -6.87 -23.13 -4.90
CA VAL A 159 -7.59 -21.89 -4.62
C VAL A 159 -7.12 -20.83 -5.60
N LEU A 160 -8.07 -20.19 -6.25
CA LEU A 160 -7.87 -19.14 -7.24
C LEU A 160 -8.58 -17.86 -6.73
N ASP A 161 -8.36 -16.74 -7.40
CA ASP A 161 -8.97 -15.48 -7.00
C ASP A 161 -10.45 -15.41 -7.39
N GLU A 162 -11.19 -14.43 -6.85
CA GLU A 162 -12.62 -14.18 -7.14
C GLU A 162 -13.56 -15.35 -6.79
N GLY A 163 -13.15 -16.16 -5.80
CA GLY A 163 -13.93 -17.29 -5.30
C GLY A 163 -13.88 -18.52 -6.20
N TYR A 164 -12.94 -18.56 -7.14
CA TYR A 164 -12.68 -19.73 -7.97
C TYR A 164 -11.90 -20.81 -7.21
N GLU A 165 -12.25 -22.08 -7.44
CA GLU A 165 -11.57 -23.23 -6.86
C GLU A 165 -11.55 -24.40 -7.85
N LEU A 166 -10.35 -24.82 -8.27
CA LEU A 166 -10.18 -25.97 -9.16
C LEU A 166 -10.01 -27.25 -8.34
N ASN A 167 -11.11 -28.01 -8.22
CA ASN A 167 -11.19 -29.23 -7.43
C ASN A 167 -10.59 -30.43 -8.18
N ILE A 168 -9.67 -31.13 -7.53
CA ILE A 168 -9.00 -32.32 -8.05
C ILE A 168 -9.78 -33.57 -7.62
N GLN A 169 -10.70 -34.05 -8.47
CA GLN A 169 -11.61 -35.11 -8.07
C GLN A 169 -10.93 -36.49 -8.05
N GLU A 170 -10.65 -37.07 -9.21
CA GLU A 170 -10.19 -38.47 -9.32
C GLU A 170 -9.12 -38.61 -10.40
N VAL A 171 -8.03 -39.31 -10.05
CA VAL A 171 -6.99 -39.71 -11.01
C VAL A 171 -7.37 -41.03 -11.65
N ASP A 172 -7.17 -41.11 -12.96
CA ASP A 172 -7.51 -42.27 -13.76
C ASP A 172 -6.73 -43.54 -13.37
N LEU A 173 -7.17 -44.69 -13.90
CA LEU A 173 -6.57 -45.96 -13.54
C LEU A 173 -5.15 -46.15 -14.10
N ASP A 174 -4.80 -45.46 -15.18
CA ASP A 174 -3.47 -45.56 -15.76
C ASP A 174 -2.50 -44.56 -15.12
N GLY A 175 -3.00 -43.58 -14.36
CA GLY A 175 -2.23 -42.57 -13.64
C GLY A 175 -1.69 -41.48 -14.55
N ASN A 176 -2.37 -41.16 -15.65
CA ASN A 176 -1.93 -40.17 -16.63
C ASN A 176 -2.90 -39.00 -16.81
N SER A 177 -4.11 -39.10 -16.26
CA SER A 177 -5.11 -38.03 -16.36
C SER A 177 -5.93 -37.89 -15.09
N VAL A 178 -6.47 -36.71 -14.86
CA VAL A 178 -7.26 -36.35 -13.68
C VAL A 178 -8.57 -35.70 -14.10
N LEU A 179 -9.66 -36.05 -13.41
CA LEU A 179 -10.94 -35.36 -13.50
C LEU A 179 -10.89 -34.15 -12.57
N VAL A 180 -11.19 -32.98 -13.10
CA VAL A 180 -11.27 -31.72 -12.36
C VAL A 180 -12.66 -31.11 -12.47
N SER A 181 -13.05 -30.32 -11.48
CA SER A 181 -14.21 -29.43 -11.55
C SER A 181 -13.82 -28.05 -11.06
N LEU A 182 -14.14 -27.03 -11.85
CA LEU A 182 -13.99 -25.65 -11.44
C LEU A 182 -15.28 -25.21 -10.77
N GLU A 183 -15.16 -24.70 -9.56
CA GLU A 183 -16.26 -24.12 -8.80
C GLU A 183 -16.02 -22.62 -8.65
N ARG A 184 -17.09 -21.82 -8.66
CA ARG A 184 -17.07 -20.41 -8.25
C ARG A 184 -18.04 -20.23 -7.11
N ASN A 185 -17.56 -19.78 -5.95
CA ASN A 185 -18.38 -19.60 -4.74
C ASN A 185 -19.18 -20.86 -4.35
N GLY A 186 -18.61 -22.04 -4.62
CA GLY A 186 -19.20 -23.36 -4.33
C GLY A 186 -20.15 -23.92 -5.40
N ASP A 187 -20.39 -23.21 -6.51
CA ASP A 187 -21.18 -23.71 -7.64
C ASP A 187 -20.25 -24.19 -8.77
N GLU A 188 -20.43 -25.43 -9.25
CA GLU A 188 -19.68 -25.99 -10.39
C GLU A 188 -20.00 -25.22 -11.68
N VAL A 189 -18.98 -24.58 -12.25
CA VAL A 189 -19.07 -23.81 -13.51
C VAL A 189 -18.51 -24.59 -14.70
N ASP A 190 -17.52 -25.46 -14.47
CA ASP A 190 -16.94 -26.31 -15.52
C ASP A 190 -16.39 -27.64 -14.98
N THR A 191 -16.24 -28.63 -15.86
CA THR A 191 -15.60 -29.91 -15.53
C THR A 191 -14.79 -30.46 -16.71
N GLY A 192 -13.56 -30.86 -16.43
CA GLY A 192 -12.59 -31.28 -17.44
C GLY A 192 -11.85 -32.56 -17.07
N ILE A 193 -11.32 -33.25 -18.08
CA ILE A 193 -10.32 -34.30 -17.89
C ILE A 193 -9.01 -33.79 -18.48
N VAL A 194 -7.98 -33.69 -17.65
CA VAL A 194 -6.68 -33.12 -18.02
C VAL A 194 -5.61 -34.20 -17.90
N SER A 195 -4.72 -34.33 -18.87
CA SER A 195 -3.59 -35.25 -18.80
C SER A 195 -2.37 -34.58 -18.19
N GLY A 196 -1.37 -35.36 -17.77
CA GLY A 196 -0.05 -34.79 -17.47
C GLY A 196 0.61 -34.21 -18.72
N ASN A 197 1.29 -33.08 -18.56
CA ASN A 197 1.80 -32.17 -19.60
C ASN A 197 0.72 -31.58 -20.52
N ASP A 198 -0.52 -31.44 -20.05
CA ASP A 198 -1.59 -30.71 -20.75
C ASP A 198 -2.11 -29.57 -19.86
N ASP A 199 -2.75 -28.57 -20.48
CA ASP A 199 -3.37 -27.44 -19.79
C ASP A 199 -4.86 -27.66 -19.55
N TYR A 200 -5.35 -27.17 -18.42
CA TYR A 200 -6.76 -26.87 -18.22
C TYR A 200 -7.00 -25.42 -18.61
N VAL A 201 -7.98 -25.17 -19.49
CA VAL A 201 -8.35 -23.83 -19.93
C VAL A 201 -9.85 -23.66 -19.71
N TYR A 202 -10.23 -22.66 -18.93
CA TYR A 202 -11.61 -22.25 -18.73
C TYR A 202 -11.84 -20.92 -19.45
N GLU A 203 -12.83 -20.91 -20.34
CA GLU A 203 -13.16 -19.78 -21.21
C GLU A 203 -14.52 -19.19 -20.81
N VAL A 204 -14.64 -17.86 -20.87
CA VAL A 204 -15.88 -17.13 -20.63
C VAL A 204 -16.15 -16.10 -21.71
N ASP A 205 -17.41 -15.69 -21.85
CA ASP A 205 -17.74 -14.48 -22.62
C ASP A 205 -17.42 -13.28 -21.71
N LEU A 206 -16.37 -12.51 -22.06
CA LEU A 206 -15.90 -11.36 -21.30
C LEU A 206 -16.29 -10.08 -22.06
N GLY A 207 -17.24 -9.33 -21.50
CA GLY A 207 -17.77 -8.14 -22.15
C GLY A 207 -18.34 -8.43 -23.53
N SER A 208 -17.68 -7.92 -24.57
CA SER A 208 -18.05 -8.10 -25.97
C SER A 208 -17.21 -9.15 -26.72
N GLU A 209 -16.19 -9.70 -26.07
CA GLU A 209 -15.37 -10.79 -26.58
C GLU A 209 -15.92 -12.16 -26.12
N GLU A 210 -16.05 -13.10 -27.06
CA GLU A 210 -16.54 -14.46 -26.82
C GLU A 210 -15.35 -15.41 -26.62
N ASP A 211 -15.55 -16.50 -25.86
CA ASP A 211 -14.57 -17.58 -25.68
C ASP A 211 -13.19 -17.09 -25.18
N VAL A 212 -13.14 -16.16 -24.23
CA VAL A 212 -11.89 -15.62 -23.66
C VAL A 212 -11.33 -16.56 -22.59
N PRO A 213 -10.10 -17.10 -22.74
CA PRO A 213 -9.44 -17.84 -21.68
C PRO A 213 -9.29 -16.99 -20.41
N LEU A 214 -9.93 -17.41 -19.34
CA LEU A 214 -9.96 -16.71 -18.06
C LEU A 214 -8.99 -17.33 -17.05
N ILE A 215 -8.99 -18.66 -16.96
CA ILE A 215 -8.19 -19.44 -16.03
C ILE A 215 -7.45 -20.52 -16.82
N ILE A 216 -6.12 -20.54 -16.69
CA ILE A 216 -5.25 -21.54 -17.30
C ILE A 216 -4.39 -22.18 -16.22
N VAL A 217 -4.36 -23.51 -16.19
CA VAL A 217 -3.58 -24.29 -15.21
C VAL A 217 -2.80 -25.39 -15.92
N HIS A 218 -1.49 -25.37 -15.81
CA HIS A 218 -0.61 -26.38 -16.42
C HIS A 218 -0.43 -27.58 -15.49
N PHE A 219 -0.80 -28.78 -15.96
CA PHE A 219 -0.62 -30.01 -15.18
C PHE A 219 0.68 -30.71 -15.58
N ASN A 220 1.81 -30.33 -15.00
CA ASN A 220 3.13 -30.89 -15.33
C ASN A 220 3.17 -32.44 -15.23
N ASP A 221 2.84 -33.01 -14.06
CA ASP A 221 2.85 -34.47 -13.88
C ASP A 221 1.71 -34.98 -12.99
N ILE A 222 1.26 -36.20 -13.27
CA ILE A 222 0.23 -36.89 -12.51
C ILE A 222 0.81 -38.19 -11.99
N PHE A 223 0.92 -38.30 -10.67
CA PHE A 223 1.47 -39.46 -10.01
C PHE A 223 0.39 -40.29 -9.31
N ARG A 224 0.26 -41.55 -9.74
CA ARG A 224 -0.58 -42.54 -9.07
C ARG A 224 0.22 -43.41 -8.11
N GLY A 225 0.11 -43.14 -6.81
CA GLY A 225 0.68 -43.96 -5.75
C GLY A 225 -0.21 -45.13 -5.32
N THR A 226 0.31 -46.00 -4.45
CA THR A 226 -0.47 -47.11 -3.88
C THR A 226 -1.42 -46.68 -2.77
N GLU A 227 -1.17 -45.51 -2.17
CA GLU A 227 -1.91 -44.98 -1.02
C GLU A 227 -2.50 -43.59 -1.31
N SER A 228 -1.81 -42.75 -2.09
CA SER A 228 -2.25 -41.42 -2.52
C SER A 228 -1.92 -41.18 -3.98
N ASN A 229 -2.71 -40.34 -4.64
CA ASN A 229 -2.39 -39.78 -5.95
C ASN A 229 -1.98 -38.32 -5.73
N ALA A 230 -0.88 -37.92 -6.36
CA ALA A 230 -0.36 -36.55 -6.34
C ALA A 230 -0.40 -35.98 -7.76
N ILE A 231 -0.66 -34.70 -7.87
CA ILE A 231 -0.70 -33.94 -9.11
C ILE A 231 0.26 -32.77 -8.89
N PHE A 232 1.12 -32.53 -9.86
CA PHE A 232 2.08 -31.44 -9.87
C PHE A 232 1.60 -30.44 -10.92
N VAL A 233 1.29 -29.24 -10.46
CA VAL A 233 0.94 -28.07 -11.27
C VAL A 233 2.14 -27.13 -11.27
N GLU A 234 2.43 -26.52 -12.41
CA GLU A 234 3.61 -25.65 -12.58
C GLU A 234 3.25 -24.68 -13.71
N GLY A 235 2.57 -23.59 -13.35
CA GLY A 235 1.86 -22.72 -14.31
C GLY A 235 0.41 -22.47 -13.88
N VAL A 236 0.10 -21.26 -13.44
CA VAL A 236 -1.27 -20.76 -13.23
C VAL A 236 -1.36 -19.34 -13.78
N PHE A 237 -2.29 -19.11 -14.70
CA PHE A 237 -2.65 -17.78 -15.18
C PHE A 237 -4.14 -17.52 -14.93
N GLN A 238 -4.47 -16.35 -14.41
CA GLN A 238 -5.85 -15.92 -14.17
C GLN A 238 -6.00 -14.43 -14.44
N ILE A 239 -7.05 -14.07 -15.18
CA ILE A 239 -7.53 -12.68 -15.27
C ILE A 239 -8.88 -12.54 -14.58
N SER A 240 -9.23 -11.32 -14.17
CA SER A 240 -10.51 -10.98 -13.57
C SER A 240 -11.65 -11.06 -14.59
N GLU A 241 -12.80 -11.58 -14.16
CA GLU A 241 -14.04 -11.45 -14.95
C GLU A 241 -14.63 -10.04 -14.91
N ASP A 242 -14.26 -9.27 -13.89
CA ASP A 242 -14.57 -7.86 -13.82
C ASP A 242 -13.57 -7.09 -14.69
N TYR A 243 -14.06 -6.04 -15.34
CA TYR A 243 -13.27 -5.23 -16.24
C TYR A 243 -13.64 -3.76 -16.13
N VAL A 244 -12.67 -2.91 -16.40
CA VAL A 244 -12.87 -1.48 -16.60
C VAL A 244 -13.29 -1.28 -18.05
N GLU A 245 -14.44 -0.64 -18.26
CA GLU A 245 -14.89 -0.18 -19.57
C GLU A 245 -14.37 1.25 -19.81
N VAL A 246 -13.75 1.48 -20.96
CA VAL A 246 -13.13 2.75 -21.34
C VAL A 246 -13.67 3.20 -22.70
N GLU A 247 -14.40 4.29 -22.72
CA GLU A 247 -14.91 4.93 -23.93
C GLU A 247 -14.32 6.34 -24.13
N SER A 248 -14.32 6.81 -25.37
CA SER A 248 -13.92 8.20 -25.68
C SER A 248 -14.93 9.18 -25.05
N GLY A 249 -14.41 10.12 -24.27
CA GLY A 249 -15.17 11.08 -23.48
C GLY A 249 -15.46 10.62 -22.04
N ASP A 250 -14.95 9.48 -21.60
CA ASP A 250 -15.01 9.08 -20.19
C ASP A 250 -14.06 9.93 -19.35
N ASP A 251 -14.50 10.28 -18.14
CA ASP A 251 -13.73 11.04 -17.17
C ASP A 251 -13.15 10.11 -16.09
N PHE A 252 -11.85 10.15 -15.86
CA PHE A 252 -11.19 9.55 -14.70
C PHE A 252 -10.44 10.64 -13.92
N GLY A 253 -11.00 11.04 -12.77
CA GLY A 253 -10.45 12.13 -11.97
C GLY A 253 -10.51 13.46 -12.72
N ALA A 254 -9.35 14.06 -12.97
CA ALA A 254 -9.20 15.30 -13.73
C ALA A 254 -8.96 15.10 -15.24
N MET A 255 -8.88 13.85 -15.69
CA MET A 255 -8.50 13.48 -17.06
C MET A 255 -9.70 12.94 -17.84
N GLU A 256 -9.88 13.37 -19.09
CA GLU A 256 -10.89 12.88 -20.03
C GLU A 256 -10.22 12.04 -21.13
N VAL A 257 -10.81 10.90 -21.50
CA VAL A 257 -10.31 10.03 -22.58
C VAL A 257 -10.54 10.70 -23.94
N ASP A 258 -9.46 11.11 -24.61
CA ASP A 258 -9.52 11.63 -25.97
C ASP A 258 -9.71 10.49 -26.98
N THR A 259 -8.82 9.49 -26.96
CA THR A 259 -8.87 8.37 -27.89
C THR A 259 -8.64 7.03 -27.23
N ILE A 260 -9.34 6.02 -27.76
CA ILE A 260 -9.09 4.61 -27.48
C ILE A 260 -9.00 3.83 -28.80
N SER A 261 -8.04 2.92 -28.84
CA SER A 261 -7.80 2.00 -29.96
C SER A 261 -7.16 0.71 -29.43
N SER A 262 -7.02 -0.29 -30.29
CA SER A 262 -6.31 -1.53 -29.98
C SER A 262 -4.80 -1.38 -29.74
N SER A 263 -4.26 -0.16 -29.76
CA SER A 263 -2.82 0.08 -29.68
C SER A 263 -2.43 1.25 -28.78
N GLU A 264 -3.40 2.05 -28.32
CA GLU A 264 -3.15 3.24 -27.52
C GLU A 264 -4.46 3.73 -26.89
N ILE A 265 -4.35 4.19 -25.64
CA ILE A 265 -5.34 5.04 -24.97
C ILE A 265 -4.65 6.39 -24.69
N THR A 266 -5.32 7.49 -24.99
CA THR A 266 -4.85 8.85 -24.69
C THR A 266 -5.88 9.61 -23.89
N MET A 267 -5.42 10.39 -22.92
CA MET A 267 -6.25 11.23 -22.08
C MET A 267 -5.64 12.61 -21.93
N GLU A 268 -6.48 13.62 -21.75
CA GLU A 268 -6.06 15.00 -21.46
C GLU A 268 -6.90 15.59 -20.34
N ASN A 269 -6.36 16.54 -19.57
CA ASN A 269 -7.15 17.19 -18.55
C ASN A 269 -8.22 18.11 -19.16
N SER A 270 -9.50 17.86 -18.84
CA SER A 270 -10.65 18.59 -19.39
C SER A 270 -10.85 20.00 -18.81
N ASP A 271 -10.24 20.27 -17.65
CA ASP A 271 -10.24 21.57 -16.97
C ASP A 271 -8.86 21.89 -16.40
N SER A 272 -8.62 23.15 -16.03
CA SER A 272 -7.34 23.55 -15.42
C SER A 272 -7.11 22.91 -14.04
N ILE A 273 -5.93 22.33 -13.83
CA ILE A 273 -5.51 21.75 -12.55
C ILE A 273 -4.73 22.80 -11.73
N SER A 274 -5.01 22.91 -10.43
CA SER A 274 -4.37 23.87 -9.53
C SER A 274 -3.18 23.26 -8.78
N LEU A 275 -1.97 23.78 -9.02
CA LEU A 275 -0.76 23.42 -8.27
C LEU A 275 -0.54 24.39 -7.09
N GLY A 276 -1.56 24.48 -6.25
CA GLY A 276 -1.55 25.27 -5.02
C GLY A 276 -0.49 24.75 -4.04
N ARG A 277 -0.03 25.60 -3.12
CA ARG A 277 0.94 25.19 -2.10
C ARG A 277 0.33 24.18 -1.14
N GLY A 278 1.07 23.11 -0.83
CA GLY A 278 0.62 22.04 0.07
C GLY A 278 -0.59 21.28 -0.47
N ASN A 279 -0.90 21.42 -1.76
CA ASN A 279 -2.04 20.72 -2.35
C ASN A 279 -1.63 19.30 -2.73
N THR A 280 -2.47 18.34 -2.36
CA THR A 280 -2.57 17.06 -3.06
C THR A 280 -3.72 17.12 -4.06
N VAL A 281 -3.48 16.67 -5.28
CA VAL A 281 -4.45 16.73 -6.38
C VAL A 281 -4.59 15.33 -6.98
N ASN A 282 -5.77 14.72 -6.84
CA ASN A 282 -6.08 13.50 -7.58
C ASN A 282 -6.09 13.80 -9.09
N VAL A 283 -5.27 13.07 -9.85
CA VAL A 283 -5.13 13.23 -11.31
C VAL A 283 -6.06 12.25 -12.01
N MET A 284 -5.91 10.95 -11.74
CA MET A 284 -6.72 9.86 -12.28
C MET A 284 -6.49 8.59 -11.46
N GLY A 285 -7.52 7.79 -11.21
CA GLY A 285 -7.40 6.57 -10.39
C GLY A 285 -6.67 6.85 -9.06
N ASN A 286 -5.62 6.07 -8.77
CA ASN A 286 -4.77 6.21 -7.59
C ASN A 286 -3.55 7.14 -7.80
N LEU A 287 -3.47 7.81 -8.96
CA LEU A 287 -2.39 8.73 -9.28
C LEU A 287 -2.72 10.14 -8.79
N GLU A 288 -1.87 10.67 -7.93
CA GLU A 288 -2.00 12.01 -7.36
C GLU A 288 -0.78 12.88 -7.66
N PHE A 289 -0.97 14.20 -7.70
CA PHE A 289 0.14 15.16 -7.61
C PHE A 289 0.22 15.73 -6.20
N VAL A 290 1.39 15.58 -5.58
CA VAL A 290 1.76 16.29 -4.35
C VAL A 290 2.54 17.54 -4.71
N VAL A 291 2.14 18.69 -4.17
CA VAL A 291 2.73 20.00 -4.46
C VAL A 291 3.31 20.62 -3.20
N ALA A 292 4.59 21.00 -3.26
CA ALA A 292 5.29 21.66 -2.16
C ALA A 292 4.55 22.89 -1.61
N ASP A 293 4.46 23.02 -0.28
CA ASP A 293 4.17 24.26 0.42
C ASP A 293 5.39 25.19 0.48
N ASP A 294 5.84 25.62 -0.70
CA ASP A 294 6.93 26.58 -0.82
C ASP A 294 6.67 27.65 -1.87
N ASP A 295 7.47 28.72 -1.87
CA ASP A 295 7.51 29.71 -2.94
C ASP A 295 7.93 29.09 -4.28
N ILE A 296 8.94 28.21 -4.27
CA ILE A 296 9.43 27.46 -5.43
C ILE A 296 8.43 26.35 -5.73
N LEU A 297 8.02 26.23 -6.99
CA LEU A 297 7.14 25.16 -7.41
C LEU A 297 7.93 23.85 -7.52
N ARG A 298 7.55 22.88 -6.70
CA ARG A 298 7.95 21.48 -6.80
C ARG A 298 6.70 20.62 -6.74
N PHE A 299 6.57 19.67 -7.64
CA PHE A 299 5.47 18.70 -7.64
C PHE A 299 5.87 17.44 -8.40
N GLY A 300 5.18 16.34 -8.15
CA GLY A 300 5.38 15.11 -8.90
C GLY A 300 4.23 14.14 -8.66
N PRO A 301 4.08 13.14 -9.54
CA PRO A 301 3.16 12.05 -9.33
C PRO A 301 3.58 11.21 -8.12
N GLU A 302 2.58 10.75 -7.38
CA GLU A 302 2.69 9.80 -6.27
C GLU A 302 1.53 8.80 -6.36
N ILE A 303 1.78 7.56 -5.94
CA ILE A 303 0.74 6.55 -5.77
C ILE A 303 0.34 6.59 -4.30
N ASP A 304 -0.96 6.51 -4.04
CA ASP A 304 -1.45 6.29 -2.68
C ASP A 304 -1.05 4.89 -2.16
N LEU A 305 -0.20 4.85 -1.12
CA LEU A 305 0.25 3.64 -0.43
C LEU A 305 -0.52 3.40 0.89
N SER A 306 -1.70 4.02 1.04
CA SER A 306 -2.54 3.89 2.23
C SER A 306 -3.12 2.49 2.42
N GLU A 307 -3.23 1.72 1.33
CA GLU A 307 -3.62 0.32 1.42
C GLU A 307 -2.52 -0.50 2.12
N PRO A 308 -2.90 -1.47 2.96
CA PRO A 308 -1.93 -2.35 3.58
C PRO A 308 -1.33 -3.30 2.55
N GLY A 309 -0.01 -3.42 2.58
CA GLY A 309 0.72 -4.21 1.61
C GLY A 309 2.22 -4.00 1.73
N THR A 310 2.99 -4.77 0.98
CA THR A 310 4.42 -4.50 0.77
C THR A 310 4.56 -3.93 -0.63
N TYR A 311 5.15 -2.73 -0.72
CA TYR A 311 5.30 -1.97 -1.94
C TYR A 311 6.78 -1.85 -2.30
N GLU A 312 7.09 -2.08 -3.57
CA GLU A 312 8.43 -1.86 -4.10
C GLU A 312 8.58 -0.40 -4.57
N LEU A 313 9.35 0.42 -3.84
CA LEU A 313 9.65 1.79 -4.24
C LEU A 313 10.94 1.82 -5.04
N ARG A 314 10.84 1.60 -6.35
CA ARG A 314 12.02 1.55 -7.23
C ARG A 314 12.57 2.92 -7.64
N GLY A 315 13.79 2.90 -8.13
CA GLY A 315 14.42 4.00 -8.84
C GLY A 315 14.24 3.94 -10.34
N THR A 316 14.87 4.90 -11.01
CA THR A 316 14.92 4.96 -12.47
C THR A 316 15.65 3.75 -13.00
N VAL A 317 15.05 3.10 -14.01
CA VAL A 317 15.64 1.97 -14.71
C VAL A 317 16.77 2.45 -15.60
N VAL A 318 17.89 1.73 -15.58
CA VAL A 318 19.09 2.06 -16.36
C VAL A 318 19.49 0.90 -17.26
N GLU A 319 20.07 1.22 -18.41
CA GLU A 319 20.48 0.24 -19.43
C GLU A 319 21.97 0.37 -19.77
N ASP A 320 22.75 -0.69 -19.54
CA ASP A 320 24.17 -0.82 -19.91
C ASP A 320 25.08 0.35 -19.49
N GLU A 321 24.71 1.11 -18.46
CA GLU A 321 25.43 2.32 -18.06
C GLU A 321 25.61 2.50 -16.54
N ALA A 322 26.66 3.25 -16.20
CA ALA A 322 26.92 3.80 -14.88
C ALA A 322 25.94 4.96 -14.63
N PHE A 323 25.37 5.03 -13.43
CA PHE A 323 24.29 5.97 -13.13
C PHE A 323 24.35 6.46 -11.67
N THR A 324 23.69 7.57 -11.40
CA THR A 324 23.56 8.15 -10.05
C THR A 324 22.08 8.27 -9.70
N TRP A 325 21.66 7.51 -8.71
CA TRP A 325 20.35 7.65 -8.08
C TRP A 325 20.41 8.70 -6.97
N THR A 326 19.41 9.57 -6.94
CA THR A 326 19.19 10.61 -5.93
C THR A 326 17.69 10.59 -5.56
N PRO A 327 17.24 11.28 -4.51
CA PRO A 327 15.83 11.26 -4.12
C PRO A 327 14.87 11.78 -5.20
N LEU A 328 15.40 12.51 -6.19
CA LEU A 328 14.64 12.97 -7.36
C LEU A 328 14.34 11.87 -8.36
N ASN A 329 15.06 10.75 -8.38
CA ASN A 329 14.89 9.67 -9.36
C ASN A 329 14.91 8.26 -8.74
N PHE A 330 14.93 8.19 -7.41
CA PHE A 330 14.75 6.98 -6.62
C PHE A 330 13.78 7.28 -5.47
N ALA A 331 12.56 6.75 -5.58
CA ALA A 331 11.48 7.03 -4.60
C ALA A 331 11.74 6.42 -3.23
N GLY A 332 12.57 5.38 -3.15
CA GLY A 332 12.99 4.79 -1.90
C GLY A 332 13.79 5.75 -1.00
N PHE A 333 14.49 6.73 -1.56
CA PHE A 333 15.22 7.68 -0.72
C PHE A 333 14.33 8.76 -0.12
N TYR A 334 14.70 9.18 1.10
CA TYR A 334 14.05 10.28 1.80
C TYR A 334 14.11 11.58 0.97
N TYR A 335 12.95 12.23 0.84
CA TYR A 335 12.82 13.54 0.21
C TYR A 335 11.74 14.38 0.90
N ASN A 336 12.11 15.56 1.38
CA ASN A 336 11.17 16.58 1.79
C ASN A 336 10.85 17.48 0.58
N ILE A 337 9.62 17.39 0.07
CA ILE A 337 9.18 18.14 -1.11
C ILE A 337 9.04 19.64 -0.85
N ASP A 338 8.60 20.02 0.35
CA ASP A 338 8.37 21.41 0.74
C ASP A 338 9.67 22.20 0.71
N GLU A 339 10.75 21.63 1.24
CA GLU A 339 12.04 22.31 1.27
C GLU A 339 12.95 21.92 0.09
N GLY A 340 12.57 20.89 -0.66
CA GLY A 340 13.38 20.32 -1.74
C GLY A 340 14.65 19.65 -1.22
N VAL A 341 14.57 19.07 -0.02
CA VAL A 341 15.70 18.47 0.70
C VAL A 341 15.75 16.99 0.43
N GLY A 342 16.86 16.55 -0.15
CA GLY A 342 17.20 15.16 -0.41
C GLY A 342 18.70 15.00 -0.17
N THR A 343 19.07 14.03 0.67
CA THR A 343 20.41 13.97 1.26
C THR A 343 21.26 12.84 0.70
N GLU A 344 20.63 11.82 0.13
CA GLU A 344 21.25 10.56 -0.26
C GLU A 344 21.65 10.54 -1.74
N SER A 345 22.63 9.72 -2.07
CA SER A 345 22.89 9.29 -3.44
C SER A 345 23.51 7.90 -3.46
N LEU A 346 23.14 7.11 -4.48
CA LEU A 346 23.77 5.84 -4.81
C LEU A 346 24.34 5.96 -6.22
N GLU A 347 25.66 5.80 -6.36
CA GLU A 347 26.36 6.01 -7.63
C GLU A 347 27.10 4.75 -8.04
N ILE A 348 26.83 4.26 -9.25
CA ILE A 348 27.72 3.32 -9.93
C ILE A 348 28.65 4.15 -10.81
N THR A 349 29.94 4.12 -10.51
CA THR A 349 30.95 4.95 -11.20
C THR A 349 31.61 4.23 -12.39
N ASP A 350 31.62 2.91 -12.40
CA ASP A 350 32.13 2.07 -13.51
C ASP A 350 31.45 0.70 -13.53
N LEU A 351 31.30 0.13 -14.73
CA LEU A 351 30.73 -1.20 -14.96
C LEU A 351 31.66 -2.04 -15.84
N ASN A 352 31.82 -3.30 -15.49
CA ASN A 352 32.52 -4.29 -16.30
C ASN A 352 31.56 -5.39 -16.76
N GLY A 353 30.73 -5.07 -17.74
CA GLY A 353 29.59 -5.90 -18.10
C GLY A 353 28.59 -5.93 -16.94
N ARG A 354 28.22 -7.12 -16.49
CA ARG A 354 27.30 -7.38 -15.39
C ARG A 354 27.94 -7.38 -14.01
N SER A 355 28.98 -6.58 -13.81
CA SER A 355 29.66 -6.52 -12.52
C SER A 355 30.13 -5.11 -12.22
N ILE A 356 29.80 -4.66 -11.02
CA ILE A 356 30.30 -3.43 -10.44
C ILE A 356 31.62 -3.78 -9.74
N PRO A 357 32.77 -3.20 -10.14
CA PRO A 357 34.04 -3.50 -9.49
C PRO A 357 34.09 -3.00 -8.03
N ASP A 358 35.09 -3.47 -7.27
CA ASP A 358 35.43 -2.96 -5.93
C ASP A 358 35.61 -1.43 -5.93
N GLY A 359 34.93 -0.76 -5.00
CA GLY A 359 34.93 0.70 -4.83
C GLY A 359 34.14 1.48 -5.89
N ASN A 360 33.34 0.82 -6.72
CA ASN A 360 32.60 1.46 -7.81
C ASN A 360 31.09 1.58 -7.58
N LEU A 361 30.54 0.99 -6.51
CA LEU A 361 29.23 1.30 -5.94
C LEU A 361 29.45 2.20 -4.73
N VAL A 362 29.04 3.46 -4.84
CA VAL A 362 29.32 4.50 -3.85
C VAL A 362 28.01 5.04 -3.32
N TYR A 363 27.78 4.89 -2.02
CA TYR A 363 26.68 5.56 -1.31
C TYR A 363 27.22 6.81 -0.61
N ARG A 364 26.48 7.92 -0.71
CA ARG A 364 26.78 9.17 0.01
C ARG A 364 25.53 9.73 0.65
N SER A 365 25.67 10.28 1.84
CA SER A 365 24.61 11.08 2.47
C SER A 365 25.18 12.34 3.13
N GLU A 366 24.54 13.48 2.89
CA GLU A 366 24.95 14.79 3.40
C GLU A 366 23.80 15.43 4.21
N PRO A 367 24.00 15.80 5.49
CA PRO A 367 22.93 16.40 6.28
C PRO A 367 22.53 17.78 5.73
N GLN A 368 21.23 18.04 5.73
CA GLN A 368 20.65 19.31 5.27
C GLN A 368 19.68 19.87 6.31
N GLN A 369 19.52 21.19 6.31
CA GLN A 369 18.61 21.85 7.25
C GLN A 369 17.16 21.76 6.75
N VAL A 370 16.27 21.41 7.67
CA VAL A 370 14.82 21.39 7.51
C VAL A 370 14.17 22.14 8.66
N SER A 371 12.99 22.68 8.41
CA SER A 371 12.18 23.42 9.39
C SER A 371 11.48 22.44 10.32
N PHE A 372 11.30 22.83 11.58
CA PHE A 372 10.33 22.15 12.43
C PHE A 372 8.91 22.48 11.94
N GLU A 373 7.97 21.56 12.12
CA GLU A 373 6.55 21.83 11.82
C GLU A 373 6.06 23.04 12.64
N TYR A 374 6.42 23.10 13.93
CA TYR A 374 6.24 24.32 14.72
C TYR A 374 7.29 25.37 14.35
N ASN A 375 6.94 26.20 13.37
CA ASN A 375 7.78 27.22 12.73
C ASN A 375 8.60 28.13 13.67
N ASP A 376 8.10 28.45 14.88
CA ASP A 376 8.80 29.32 15.84
C ASP A 376 10.06 28.66 16.44
N TRP A 377 10.24 27.34 16.29
CA TRP A 377 11.43 26.61 16.71
C TRP A 377 12.61 26.70 15.74
N GLY A 378 12.41 27.18 14.51
CA GLY A 378 13.47 27.35 13.52
C GLY A 378 13.74 26.07 12.72
N THR A 379 15.00 25.63 12.64
CA THR A 379 15.42 24.48 11.81
C THR A 379 16.28 23.50 12.59
N PHE A 380 16.39 22.27 12.07
CA PHE A 380 17.35 21.26 12.50
C PHE A 380 17.99 20.58 11.28
N ASN A 381 19.05 19.79 11.48
CA ASN A 381 19.68 19.05 10.39
C ASN A 381 19.07 17.63 10.31
N VAL A 382 18.52 17.29 9.16
CA VAL A 382 18.08 15.94 8.80
C VAL A 382 19.12 15.26 7.91
N ILE A 383 19.16 13.94 7.94
CA ILE A 383 19.94 13.12 7.03
C ILE A 383 19.17 11.84 6.72
N GLY A 384 19.12 11.46 5.45
CA GLY A 384 18.66 10.15 5.01
C GLY A 384 19.80 9.15 5.20
N PHE A 385 19.53 8.00 5.78
CA PHE A 385 20.51 6.94 5.93
C PHE A 385 19.84 5.62 5.58
N LEU A 386 20.28 5.01 4.48
CA LEU A 386 19.73 3.77 3.94
C LEU A 386 18.20 3.84 3.77
N ALA A 387 17.71 4.86 3.05
CA ALA A 387 16.30 5.09 2.76
C ALA A 387 15.42 5.55 3.95
N GLU A 388 15.97 5.68 5.16
CA GLU A 388 15.24 6.17 6.33
C GLU A 388 15.65 7.60 6.75
N LYS A 389 14.70 8.34 7.37
CA LYS A 389 14.91 9.72 7.85
C LYS A 389 15.49 9.73 9.27
N TYR A 390 16.63 10.40 9.45
CA TYR A 390 17.29 10.59 10.73
C TYR A 390 17.56 12.07 11.08
N PHE A 391 17.56 12.36 12.36
CA PHE A 391 18.08 13.59 12.96
C PHE A 391 19.61 13.53 13.04
N ALA A 392 20.27 14.55 12.48
CA ALA A 392 21.73 14.68 12.46
C ALA A 392 22.26 15.73 13.46
N GLY A 393 21.40 16.56 14.04
CA GLY A 393 21.77 17.58 15.03
C GLY A 393 21.00 18.89 14.91
N TYR A 394 21.01 19.69 15.97
CA TYR A 394 20.37 21.01 15.99
C TYR A 394 21.15 22.06 15.19
N SER A 395 20.43 22.97 14.54
CA SER A 395 21.04 24.05 13.77
C SER A 395 21.33 25.26 14.66
N ASN A 396 22.05 26.23 14.12
CA ASN A 396 22.25 27.52 14.79
C ASN A 396 20.99 28.41 14.79
N GLU A 397 19.90 27.95 14.18
CA GLU A 397 18.59 28.62 14.14
C GLU A 397 17.56 27.96 15.08
N THR A 398 17.90 26.80 15.67
CA THR A 398 17.05 26.15 16.68
C THR A 398 16.84 27.08 17.88
N ALA A 399 15.58 27.32 18.26
CA ALA A 399 15.23 28.31 19.28
C ALA A 399 15.49 27.84 20.72
N PHE A 400 15.33 26.54 20.97
CA PHE A 400 15.33 25.96 22.32
C PHE A 400 16.63 25.21 22.68
N ALA A 401 17.50 24.95 21.71
CA ALA A 401 18.77 24.22 21.89
C ALA A 401 19.94 24.97 21.26
N GLU A 402 21.16 24.64 21.67
CA GLU A 402 22.38 25.12 21.02
C GLU A 402 22.72 24.25 19.79
N GLU A 403 23.48 24.80 18.83
CA GLU A 403 23.93 24.06 17.64
C GLU A 403 24.76 22.83 18.05
N ASP A 404 24.36 21.66 17.55
CA ASP A 404 25.04 20.38 17.80
C ASP A 404 25.03 19.51 16.52
N SER A 405 25.89 18.50 16.46
CA SER A 405 25.96 17.53 15.38
C SER A 405 26.19 16.13 15.94
N LEU A 406 25.12 15.35 16.05
CA LEU A 406 25.20 13.93 16.41
C LEU A 406 26.07 13.17 15.41
N LEU A 407 25.97 13.51 14.12
CA LEU A 407 26.78 12.89 13.07
C LEU A 407 28.29 13.10 13.28
N SER A 408 28.71 14.16 13.99
CA SER A 408 30.12 14.36 14.33
C SER A 408 30.68 13.28 15.26
N GLY A 409 29.81 12.68 16.08
CA GLY A 409 30.08 11.49 16.90
C GLY A 409 29.83 10.17 16.16
N GLY A 410 29.39 10.21 14.90
CA GLY A 410 28.96 9.02 14.17
C GLY A 410 27.63 8.49 14.69
N GLN A 411 26.71 9.36 15.10
CA GLN A 411 25.42 8.97 15.68
C GLN A 411 24.28 9.59 14.88
N LEU A 412 23.22 8.82 14.67
CA LEU A 412 21.98 9.23 14.00
C LEU A 412 20.79 8.77 14.84
N SER A 413 19.85 9.66 15.14
CA SER A 413 18.64 9.33 15.91
C SER A 413 17.40 9.47 15.04
N GLN A 414 16.42 8.59 15.16
CA GLN A 414 15.19 8.71 14.39
C GLN A 414 14.38 9.93 14.86
N VAL A 415 13.74 10.65 13.93
CA VAL A 415 12.72 11.64 14.27
C VAL A 415 11.40 10.90 14.49
N LEU A 416 10.88 10.94 15.72
CA LEU A 416 9.68 10.20 16.11
C LEU A 416 8.42 11.05 15.97
N ILE A 417 8.50 12.32 16.38
CA ILE A 417 7.40 13.28 16.27
C ILE A 417 7.99 14.61 15.81
N ASP A 418 7.37 15.23 14.81
CA ASP A 418 7.55 16.63 14.43
C ASP A 418 6.17 17.10 13.98
N SER A 419 5.49 17.90 14.80
CA SER A 419 4.09 18.27 14.55
C SER A 419 3.75 19.61 15.20
N ASP A 420 2.98 20.43 14.50
CA ASP A 420 2.37 21.66 15.01
C ASP A 420 0.89 21.50 15.41
N MET A 421 0.36 20.27 15.38
CA MET A 421 -1.06 20.02 15.59
C MET A 421 -1.53 20.51 16.98
N GLU A 422 -2.58 21.32 16.99
CA GLU A 422 -3.19 21.81 18.23
C GLU A 422 -3.93 20.69 18.96
N THR A 423 -3.57 20.44 20.22
CA THR A 423 -4.28 19.52 21.12
C THR A 423 -4.61 20.16 22.45
N SER A 424 -5.72 19.75 23.07
CA SER A 424 -6.13 20.23 24.38
C SER A 424 -6.15 19.09 25.40
N VAL A 425 -5.47 19.31 26.52
CA VAL A 425 -5.36 18.34 27.61
C VAL A 425 -5.85 18.96 28.92
N PHE A 426 -6.44 18.13 29.78
CA PHE A 426 -6.95 18.57 31.08
C PHE A 426 -5.96 18.23 32.19
N SER A 427 -6.05 18.93 33.33
CA SER A 427 -5.27 18.56 34.52
C SER A 427 -5.60 17.11 34.96
N GLY A 428 -4.56 16.30 35.12
CA GLY A 428 -4.63 14.86 35.33
C GLY A 428 -4.61 14.01 34.06
N SER A 429 -4.59 14.63 32.87
CA SER A 429 -4.38 13.93 31.59
C SER A 429 -2.89 13.64 31.36
N ARG A 430 -2.65 12.71 30.43
CA ARG A 430 -1.34 12.37 29.88
C ARG A 430 -1.33 12.70 28.40
N LEU A 431 -0.24 13.26 27.91
CA LEU A 431 0.10 13.30 26.49
C LEU A 431 0.99 12.08 26.25
N VAL A 432 0.52 11.15 25.44
CA VAL A 432 1.30 9.96 25.05
C VAL A 432 2.29 10.39 23.97
N LEU A 433 3.53 10.00 24.15
CA LEU A 433 4.66 10.23 23.25
C LEU A 433 5.25 8.86 22.85
N GLU A 434 6.22 8.86 21.95
CA GLU A 434 6.87 7.63 21.49
C GLU A 434 7.93 7.13 22.49
N ASP A 435 8.51 5.95 22.27
CA ASP A 435 9.53 5.32 23.15
C ASP A 435 9.10 5.16 24.62
N GLY A 436 7.79 5.02 24.84
CA GLY A 436 7.20 4.83 26.17
C GLY A 436 7.19 6.09 27.03
N TYR A 437 7.38 7.27 26.44
CA TYR A 437 7.26 8.56 27.11
C TYR A 437 5.79 8.96 27.31
N GLU A 438 5.46 9.50 28.49
CA GLU A 438 4.17 10.13 28.78
C GLU A 438 4.40 11.45 29.52
N LEU A 439 3.94 12.58 28.97
CA LEU A 439 3.97 13.87 29.64
C LEU A 439 2.66 14.09 30.42
N ILE A 440 2.77 14.10 31.74
CA ILE A 440 1.64 14.22 32.67
C ILE A 440 1.42 15.68 33.05
N ILE A 441 0.18 16.14 32.86
CA ILE A 441 -0.25 17.48 33.25
C ILE A 441 -0.75 17.44 34.69
N GLU A 442 0.14 17.70 35.66
CA GLU A 442 -0.20 17.53 37.07
C GLU A 442 -1.22 18.56 37.55
N GLU A 443 -0.81 19.84 37.59
CA GLU A 443 -1.61 20.90 38.20
C GLU A 443 -1.35 22.26 37.52
N VAL A 444 -2.43 22.98 37.22
CA VAL A 444 -2.37 24.38 36.78
C VAL A 444 -2.33 25.30 37.99
N ASP A 445 -1.49 26.32 37.93
CA ASP A 445 -1.30 27.26 39.03
C ASP A 445 -2.57 28.07 39.39
N LEU A 446 -2.47 28.86 40.46
CA LEU A 446 -3.62 29.62 40.96
C LEU A 446 -3.95 30.83 40.07
N GLU A 447 -3.01 31.28 39.26
CA GLU A 447 -3.16 32.41 38.38
C GLU A 447 -3.76 32.00 37.03
N GLY A 448 -3.60 30.73 36.65
CA GLY A 448 -3.94 30.18 35.33
C GLY A 448 -2.88 30.44 34.27
N ASP A 449 -1.66 30.78 34.66
CA ASP A 449 -0.60 31.22 33.74
C ASP A 449 0.52 30.18 33.59
N SER A 450 0.60 29.19 34.49
CA SER A 450 1.60 28.13 34.45
C SER A 450 1.06 26.76 34.88
N VAL A 451 1.76 25.71 34.48
CA VAL A 451 1.40 24.32 34.73
C VAL A 451 2.62 23.53 35.21
N LEU A 452 2.41 22.68 36.22
CA LEU A 452 3.35 21.67 36.67
C LEU A 452 3.17 20.43 35.82
N VAL A 453 4.26 19.96 35.21
CA VAL A 453 4.29 18.75 34.39
C VAL A 453 5.37 17.80 34.89
N SER A 454 5.11 16.50 34.74
CA SER A 454 6.09 15.44 34.98
C SER A 454 6.17 14.56 33.74
N LEU A 455 7.40 14.24 33.32
CA LEU A 455 7.65 13.31 32.22
C LEU A 455 7.97 11.95 32.81
N GLU A 456 7.23 10.93 32.41
CA GLU A 456 7.50 9.54 32.74
C GLU A 456 8.01 8.82 31.49
N GLN A 457 8.98 7.92 31.65
CA GLN A 457 9.38 6.96 30.62
C GLN A 457 9.15 5.55 31.18
N ASN A 458 8.34 4.74 30.48
CA ASN A 458 7.99 3.38 30.93
C ASN A 458 7.42 3.33 32.37
N GLY A 459 6.74 4.40 32.80
CA GLY A 459 6.11 4.56 34.11
C GLY A 459 7.03 4.99 35.25
N ASP A 460 8.29 5.35 34.97
CA ASP A 460 9.21 5.96 35.91
C ASP A 460 9.39 7.46 35.60
N GLU A 461 9.22 8.34 36.59
CA GLU A 461 9.43 9.80 36.44
C GLU A 461 10.90 10.11 36.15
N VAL A 462 11.17 10.70 34.98
CA VAL A 462 12.50 11.10 34.52
C VAL A 462 12.77 12.59 34.66
N ASP A 463 11.72 13.42 34.55
CA ASP A 463 11.83 14.87 34.73
C ASP A 463 10.55 15.50 35.29
N THR A 464 10.66 16.70 35.86
CA THR A 464 9.53 17.49 36.35
C THR A 464 9.84 18.98 36.24
N SER A 465 8.93 19.72 35.62
CA SER A 465 9.13 21.15 35.35
C SER A 465 7.84 21.97 35.49
N VAL A 466 8.01 23.29 35.59
CA VAL A 466 6.91 24.26 35.58
C VAL A 466 7.02 25.08 34.31
N VAL A 467 5.98 25.01 33.47
CA VAL A 467 5.93 25.64 32.15
C VAL A 467 4.87 26.73 32.15
N SER A 468 5.16 27.88 31.54
CA SER A 468 4.18 28.98 31.40
C SER A 468 3.52 28.93 30.03
N GLY A 469 2.32 29.49 29.90
CA GLY A 469 1.69 29.66 28.58
C GLY A 469 2.57 30.50 27.64
N GLY A 470 2.62 30.09 26.37
CA GLY A 470 3.55 30.53 25.33
C GLY A 470 5.00 30.09 25.53
N GLY A 471 5.26 29.04 26.31
CA GLY A 471 6.60 28.55 26.62
C GLY A 471 6.79 27.07 26.28
N ASP A 472 8.05 26.66 26.16
CA ASP A 472 8.41 25.30 25.81
C ASP A 472 8.82 24.49 27.04
N TYR A 473 8.34 23.25 27.10
CA TYR A 473 8.96 22.19 27.88
C TYR A 473 10.07 21.56 27.04
N VAL A 474 11.27 21.43 27.61
CA VAL A 474 12.42 20.80 26.95
C VAL A 474 13.00 19.79 27.93
N TYR A 475 13.03 18.53 27.54
CA TYR A 475 13.72 17.47 28.26
C TYR A 475 15.01 17.13 27.52
N GLU A 476 16.13 17.22 28.25
CA GLU A 476 17.48 16.95 27.76
C GLU A 476 18.02 15.70 28.47
N THR A 477 18.68 14.82 27.71
CA THR A 477 19.32 13.60 28.22
C THR A 477 20.57 13.27 27.40
N ASP A 478 21.40 12.39 27.92
CA ASP A 478 22.60 11.94 27.21
C ASP A 478 22.18 10.91 26.14
N VAL A 479 22.45 11.18 24.87
CA VAL A 479 22.23 10.25 23.75
C VAL A 479 23.58 9.88 23.16
N GLY A 480 23.98 8.63 23.36
CA GLY A 480 25.27 8.13 22.89
C GLY A 480 26.46 8.87 23.51
N ASP A 481 27.21 9.61 22.69
CA ASP A 481 28.37 10.41 23.11
C ASP A 481 28.05 11.92 23.21
N THR A 482 26.79 12.30 22.96
CA THR A 482 26.30 13.67 23.05
C THR A 482 25.58 13.88 24.39
N ASP A 483 26.18 14.72 25.24
CA ASP A 483 25.62 15.11 26.55
C ASP A 483 24.53 16.18 26.40
N ASP A 484 23.54 16.18 27.29
CA ASP A 484 22.49 17.22 27.38
C ASP A 484 21.73 17.48 26.05
N LEU A 485 21.43 16.44 25.28
CA LEU A 485 20.69 16.55 24.02
C LEU A 485 19.18 16.66 24.29
N ALA A 486 18.53 17.70 23.75
CA ALA A 486 17.07 17.79 23.79
C ALA A 486 16.44 16.63 23.00
N VAL A 487 15.58 15.84 23.66
CA VAL A 487 14.94 14.66 23.04
C VAL A 487 13.41 14.76 23.01
N VAL A 488 12.81 15.52 23.93
CA VAL A 488 11.37 15.80 23.94
C VAL A 488 11.17 17.30 24.12
N VAL A 489 10.43 17.91 23.20
CA VAL A 489 10.08 19.33 23.22
C VAL A 489 8.58 19.49 22.99
N VAL A 490 7.92 20.24 23.88
CA VAL A 490 6.47 20.47 23.81
C VAL A 490 6.17 21.94 24.02
N HIS A 491 5.50 22.57 23.06
CA HIS A 491 5.10 23.97 23.15
C HIS A 491 3.73 24.11 23.81
N PHE A 492 3.66 24.89 24.90
CA PHE A 492 2.42 25.16 25.62
C PHE A 492 1.84 26.49 25.15
N GLN A 493 0.99 26.46 24.12
CA GLN A 493 0.37 27.65 23.53
C GLN A 493 -0.35 28.50 24.57
N ASP A 494 -1.34 27.92 25.26
CA ASP A 494 -2.20 28.63 26.20
C ASP A 494 -2.58 27.75 27.41
N ILE A 495 -2.75 28.37 28.56
CA ILE A 495 -3.20 27.71 29.80
C ILE A 495 -4.50 28.37 30.24
N PHE A 496 -5.52 27.54 30.46
CA PHE A 496 -6.84 28.01 30.85
C PHE A 496 -7.26 27.44 32.20
N ARG A 497 -7.58 28.33 33.13
CA ARG A 497 -8.14 27.98 34.43
C ARG A 497 -9.65 28.22 34.48
N GLY A 498 -10.43 27.16 34.37
CA GLY A 498 -11.89 27.19 34.55
C GLY A 498 -12.31 27.07 36.02
N THR A 499 -13.62 27.23 36.27
CA THR A 499 -14.19 27.06 37.61
C THR A 499 -14.35 25.59 38.01
N GLU A 500 -14.38 24.69 37.03
CA GLU A 500 -14.60 23.25 37.20
C GLU A 500 -13.44 22.42 36.64
N THR A 501 -12.89 22.81 35.49
CA THR A 501 -11.76 22.15 34.84
C THR A 501 -10.69 23.17 34.43
N ASN A 502 -9.43 22.76 34.47
CA ASN A 502 -8.33 23.48 33.86
C ASN A 502 -7.98 22.77 32.56
N ALA A 503 -7.73 23.54 31.51
CA ALA A 503 -7.31 23.04 30.20
C ALA A 503 -5.96 23.66 29.84
N VAL A 504 -5.16 22.91 29.11
CA VAL A 504 -3.87 23.31 28.58
C VAL A 504 -3.90 23.02 27.09
N PHE A 505 -3.53 24.00 26.30
CA PHE A 505 -3.45 23.93 24.84
C PHE A 505 -1.98 23.77 24.45
N ILE A 506 -1.70 22.75 23.65
CA ILE A 506 -0.39 22.39 23.14
C ILE A 506 -0.46 22.54 21.62
N GLU A 507 0.56 23.17 21.03
CA GLU A 507 0.66 23.48 19.60
C GLU A 507 2.13 23.38 19.24
N GLY A 508 2.62 22.16 18.96
CA GLY A 508 4.04 21.89 18.80
C GLY A 508 4.53 20.74 19.67
N ILE A 509 4.93 19.63 19.04
CA ILE A 509 5.63 18.52 19.67
C ILE A 509 6.78 18.11 18.75
N PHE A 510 7.99 18.05 19.30
CA PHE A 510 9.15 17.47 18.64
C PHE A 510 9.77 16.40 19.53
N GLN A 511 10.04 15.23 18.96
CA GLN A 511 10.65 14.11 19.65
C GLN A 511 11.61 13.37 18.73
N ILE A 512 12.77 13.02 19.27
CA ILE A 512 13.72 12.08 18.65
C ILE A 512 13.87 10.86 19.55
N SER A 513 14.27 9.73 18.96
CA SER A 513 14.58 8.52 19.72
C SER A 513 15.90 8.68 20.49
N GLU A 514 15.93 8.13 21.70
CA GLU A 514 17.18 7.92 22.44
C GLU A 514 17.98 6.74 21.90
N ASP A 515 17.33 5.81 21.19
CA ASP A 515 18.02 4.80 20.40
C ASP A 515 18.63 5.47 19.16
N TYR A 516 19.83 5.03 18.79
CA TYR A 516 20.59 5.64 17.71
C TYR A 516 21.34 4.59 16.88
N VAL A 517 21.55 4.91 15.62
CA VAL A 517 22.45 4.20 14.72
C VAL A 517 23.85 4.76 14.91
N GLU A 518 24.81 3.87 15.15
CA GLU A 518 26.23 4.20 15.21
C GLU A 518 26.88 3.97 13.83
N VAL A 519 27.68 4.94 13.38
CA VAL A 519 28.39 4.94 12.11
C VAL A 519 29.87 5.21 12.39
N GLN A 520 30.70 4.18 12.20
CA GLN A 520 32.15 4.25 12.31
C GLN A 520 32.83 3.86 11.00
N SER A 521 34.04 4.36 10.77
CA SER A 521 34.82 3.94 9.61
C SER A 521 35.19 2.47 9.70
N GLY A 522 34.87 1.71 8.65
CA GLY A 522 35.02 0.26 8.59
C GLY A 522 33.78 -0.52 9.05
N ASP A 523 32.67 0.16 9.40
CA ASP A 523 31.39 -0.52 9.60
C ASP A 523 30.83 -0.97 8.24
N SER A 524 30.22 -2.16 8.21
CA SER A 524 29.66 -2.74 6.99
C SER A 524 28.14 -2.78 7.07
N PHE A 525 27.49 -2.35 6.00
CA PHE A 525 26.05 -2.39 5.77
C PHE A 525 25.81 -3.17 4.47
N GLY A 526 25.51 -4.46 4.59
CA GLY A 526 25.45 -5.38 3.45
C GLY A 526 26.79 -5.42 2.69
N GLU A 527 26.74 -5.09 1.40
CA GLU A 527 27.88 -5.05 0.49
C GLU A 527 28.71 -3.76 0.62
N LEU A 528 28.23 -2.76 1.35
CA LEU A 528 28.89 -1.45 1.51
C LEU A 528 29.68 -1.36 2.82
N GLU A 529 30.86 -0.74 2.78
CA GLU A 529 31.66 -0.37 3.96
C GLU A 529 31.80 1.14 4.08
N VAL A 530 31.65 1.67 5.29
CA VAL A 530 31.88 3.09 5.62
C VAL A 530 33.35 3.44 5.44
N THR A 531 33.67 4.10 4.33
CA THR A 531 35.03 4.57 4.05
C THR A 531 35.37 5.86 4.78
N SER A 532 34.38 6.73 5.01
CA SER A 532 34.53 7.93 5.83
C SER A 532 33.20 8.46 6.34
N PHE A 533 33.23 9.08 7.52
CA PHE A 533 32.13 9.89 8.04
C PHE A 533 32.69 11.17 8.68
N SER A 534 31.87 12.22 8.71
CA SER A 534 32.14 13.49 9.39
C SER A 534 30.82 14.21 9.62
N SER A 535 30.84 15.35 10.33
CA SER A 535 29.66 16.20 10.49
C SER A 535 29.06 16.74 9.18
N ALA A 536 29.72 16.52 8.03
CA ALA A 536 29.30 17.02 6.73
C ALA A 536 28.86 15.92 5.76
N GLU A 537 29.24 14.66 5.96
CA GLU A 537 28.88 13.56 5.04
C GLU A 537 29.17 12.18 5.66
N ILE A 538 28.45 11.17 5.18
CA ILE A 538 28.77 9.74 5.26
C ILE A 538 29.08 9.25 3.84
N VAL A 539 30.12 8.45 3.69
CA VAL A 539 30.51 7.83 2.42
C VAL A 539 30.74 6.34 2.65
N MET A 540 30.08 5.52 1.85
CA MET A 540 30.27 4.07 1.83
C MET A 540 30.61 3.60 0.42
N GLU A 541 31.43 2.57 0.32
CA GLU A 541 31.84 1.95 -0.95
C GLU A 541 31.77 0.43 -0.82
N ASN A 542 31.49 -0.28 -1.90
CA ASN A 542 31.54 -1.74 -1.88
C ASN A 542 32.98 -2.27 -1.77
N GLU A 543 33.25 -3.17 -0.81
CA GLU A 543 34.60 -3.75 -0.62
C GLU A 543 34.97 -4.79 -1.68
N ASP A 544 33.97 -5.52 -2.19
CA ASP A 544 34.12 -6.59 -3.17
C ASP A 544 33.26 -6.28 -4.40
N SER A 545 33.56 -6.93 -5.53
CA SER A 545 32.78 -6.73 -6.76
C SER A 545 31.34 -7.25 -6.60
N VAL A 546 30.36 -6.42 -6.91
CA VAL A 546 28.93 -6.80 -6.95
C VAL A 546 28.58 -7.36 -8.32
N SER A 547 27.80 -8.42 -8.38
CA SER A 547 27.38 -9.08 -9.62
C SER A 547 25.91 -8.77 -9.91
N LEU A 548 25.62 -8.31 -11.12
CA LEU A 548 24.27 -8.03 -11.62
C LEU A 548 23.85 -9.15 -12.58
N SER A 549 23.71 -10.37 -12.04
CA SER A 549 23.33 -11.54 -12.84
C SER A 549 21.93 -11.35 -13.42
N ARG A 550 21.60 -12.10 -14.48
CA ARG A 550 20.23 -12.10 -15.02
C ARG A 550 19.28 -12.72 -14.01
N ASP A 551 18.05 -12.24 -14.01
CA ASP A 551 16.98 -12.75 -13.15
C ASP A 551 17.43 -12.81 -11.68
N ASP A 552 17.96 -11.69 -11.19
CA ASP A 552 18.60 -11.64 -9.88
C ASP A 552 18.11 -10.43 -9.09
N THR A 553 17.87 -10.67 -7.81
CA THR A 553 17.71 -9.63 -6.81
C THR A 553 18.99 -9.57 -6.00
N VAL A 554 19.70 -8.45 -6.10
CA VAL A 554 21.01 -8.26 -5.50
C VAL A 554 20.87 -7.36 -4.28
N ASP A 555 20.91 -7.96 -3.10
CA ASP A 555 20.88 -7.22 -1.83
C ASP A 555 22.14 -6.36 -1.70
N VAL A 556 21.98 -5.04 -1.59
CA VAL A 556 23.08 -4.09 -1.41
C VAL A 556 23.26 -3.77 0.06
N THR A 557 22.16 -3.45 0.74
CA THR A 557 22.07 -3.28 2.20
C THR A 557 20.91 -4.12 2.73
N GLU A 558 20.50 -3.93 4.00
CA GLU A 558 19.29 -4.55 4.52
C GLU A 558 18.02 -4.00 3.84
N ASP A 559 18.04 -2.70 3.50
CA ASP A 559 16.86 -1.98 2.99
C ASP A 559 16.91 -1.70 1.47
N ILE A 560 18.08 -1.75 0.85
CA ILE A 560 18.28 -1.40 -0.56
C ILE A 560 18.77 -2.62 -1.33
N SER A 561 18.05 -2.98 -2.39
CA SER A 561 18.42 -4.05 -3.31
C SER A 561 18.38 -3.57 -4.76
N PHE A 562 19.06 -4.26 -5.67
CA PHE A 562 18.89 -4.09 -7.12
C PHE A 562 18.01 -5.20 -7.69
N ARG A 563 17.07 -4.85 -8.57
CA ARG A 563 16.40 -5.81 -9.46
C ARG A 563 17.12 -5.83 -10.81
N VAL A 564 17.40 -7.00 -11.36
CA VAL A 564 18.10 -7.16 -12.64
C VAL A 564 17.29 -8.01 -13.62
N ALA A 565 17.11 -7.51 -14.84
CA ALA A 565 16.37 -8.17 -15.91
C ALA A 565 16.91 -9.56 -16.28
N ASP A 566 16.04 -10.51 -16.61
CA ASP A 566 16.38 -11.66 -17.45
C ASP A 566 16.50 -11.26 -18.93
N SER A 567 17.57 -10.54 -19.23
CA SER A 567 17.85 -10.13 -20.60
C SER A 567 19.33 -10.31 -20.95
N ASP A 568 19.65 -10.36 -22.24
CA ASP A 568 21.04 -10.22 -22.68
C ASP A 568 21.57 -8.81 -22.34
N THR A 569 20.72 -7.79 -22.50
CA THR A 569 20.98 -6.38 -22.16
C THR A 569 20.93 -6.19 -20.64
N LEU A 570 21.89 -5.48 -20.05
CA LEU A 570 21.85 -5.22 -18.60
C LEU A 570 20.87 -4.07 -18.34
N ARG A 571 19.67 -4.42 -17.87
CA ARG A 571 18.71 -3.49 -17.28
C ARG A 571 18.55 -3.78 -15.80
N TYR A 572 18.56 -2.73 -14.99
CA TYR A 572 18.46 -2.85 -13.55
C TYR A 572 18.00 -1.54 -12.92
N TYR A 573 17.52 -1.61 -11.67
CA TYR A 573 17.18 -0.46 -10.85
C TYR A 573 17.34 -0.79 -9.37
N PRO A 574 17.66 0.18 -8.49
CA PRO A 574 17.59 -0.01 -7.06
C PRO A 574 16.13 0.09 -6.60
N PHE A 575 15.78 -0.63 -5.55
CA PHE A 575 14.49 -0.52 -4.88
C PHE A 575 14.64 -0.67 -3.37
N VAL A 576 13.63 -0.20 -2.66
CA VAL A 576 13.38 -0.51 -1.25
C VAL A 576 11.98 -1.10 -1.13
N GLU A 577 11.77 -2.01 -0.18
CA GLU A 577 10.44 -2.51 0.15
C GLU A 577 9.89 -1.71 1.33
N VAL A 578 8.68 -1.19 1.18
CA VAL A 578 7.96 -0.52 2.26
C VAL A 578 6.71 -1.31 2.59
N THR A 579 6.63 -1.80 3.82
CA THR A 579 5.43 -2.44 4.32
C THR A 579 4.52 -1.38 4.95
N SER A 580 3.40 -1.11 4.30
CA SER A 580 2.27 -0.43 4.93
C SER A 580 1.53 -1.47 5.75
N GLU A 581 1.71 -1.44 7.07
CA GLU A 581 0.88 -2.22 7.98
C GLU A 581 -0.56 -1.72 7.89
N ALA A 582 -1.55 -2.59 8.07
CA ALA A 582 -2.95 -2.18 8.14
C ALA A 582 -3.15 -1.20 9.29
N THR A 583 -3.12 0.10 8.97
CA THR A 583 -3.70 1.12 9.84
C THR A 583 -5.15 0.73 10.08
N GLU A 584 -5.60 0.83 11.32
CA GLU A 584 -6.82 0.14 11.76
C GLU A 584 -8.02 0.56 10.89
N PRO A 585 -8.62 -0.36 10.11
CA PRO A 585 -9.53 0.03 9.04
C PRO A 585 -10.76 0.73 9.59
N LEU A 586 -11.19 1.76 8.89
CA LEU A 586 -12.47 2.38 9.18
C LEU A 586 -13.59 1.36 8.91
N THR A 587 -14.38 1.10 9.92
CA THR A 587 -15.60 0.28 9.84
C THR A 587 -16.79 1.21 9.72
N ILE A 588 -17.52 1.06 8.61
CA ILE A 588 -18.76 1.81 8.35
C ILE A 588 -19.93 0.95 8.80
N ASN A 589 -20.68 1.46 9.77
CA ASN A 589 -21.91 0.87 10.25
C ASN A 589 -23.09 1.65 9.67
N ILE A 590 -23.75 1.04 8.70
CA ILE A 590 -24.98 1.50 8.06
C ILE A 590 -25.84 0.27 7.74
N PRO A 591 -27.18 0.34 7.78
CA PRO A 591 -28.00 -0.77 7.30
C PRO A 591 -27.70 -1.07 5.83
N GLY A 592 -27.46 -2.34 5.48
CA GLY A 592 -27.18 -2.75 4.10
C GLY A 592 -28.34 -2.53 3.12
N ALA A 593 -29.53 -2.16 3.61
CA ALA A 593 -30.65 -1.70 2.80
C ALA A 593 -31.38 -0.54 3.49
N ILE A 594 -31.60 0.56 2.76
CA ILE A 594 -32.22 1.81 3.26
C ILE A 594 -33.29 2.34 2.31
N GLU A 595 -34.21 3.17 2.81
CA GLU A 595 -35.28 3.77 1.99
C GLU A 595 -34.85 5.09 1.35
N GLN A 596 -35.17 5.26 0.06
CA GLN A 596 -34.93 6.50 -0.65
C GLN A 596 -35.73 7.66 -0.03
N ASN A 597 -35.08 8.81 0.18
CA ASN A 597 -35.61 10.03 0.82
C ASN A 597 -35.86 9.94 2.33
N ASP A 598 -35.44 8.87 2.99
CA ASP A 598 -35.47 8.76 4.45
C ASP A 598 -34.08 8.97 5.05
N ASP A 599 -34.02 9.58 6.24
CA ASP A 599 -32.75 9.88 6.90
C ASP A 599 -32.12 8.59 7.46
N VAL A 600 -30.82 8.41 7.22
CA VAL A 600 -29.99 7.34 7.77
C VAL A 600 -28.78 7.92 8.51
N THR A 601 -28.47 7.33 9.66
CA THR A 601 -27.23 7.58 10.39
C THR A 601 -26.15 6.64 9.88
N ILE A 602 -25.05 7.19 9.39
CA ILE A 602 -23.81 6.49 9.05
C ILE A 602 -22.87 6.64 10.25
N GLU A 603 -22.38 5.54 10.79
CA GLU A 603 -21.41 5.54 11.89
C GLU A 603 -20.08 4.99 11.39
N VAL A 604 -19.00 5.75 11.58
CA VAL A 604 -17.64 5.35 11.24
C VAL A 604 -16.87 5.10 12.53
N THR A 605 -16.30 3.90 12.64
CA THR A 605 -15.53 3.48 13.81
C THR A 605 -14.20 2.88 13.40
N SER A 606 -13.25 2.80 14.31
CA SER A 606 -12.07 1.94 14.19
C SER A 606 -11.90 1.17 15.49
N ARG A 607 -11.81 -0.17 15.41
CA ARG A 607 -11.86 -1.11 16.55
C ARG A 607 -13.02 -0.87 17.54
N GLY A 608 -14.15 -0.39 17.02
CA GLY A 608 -15.34 -0.06 17.80
C GLY A 608 -15.28 1.26 18.57
N ALA A 609 -14.24 2.09 18.36
CA ALA A 609 -14.21 3.48 18.80
C ALA A 609 -14.68 4.40 17.69
N ALA A 610 -15.47 5.42 18.03
CA ALA A 610 -15.96 6.42 17.07
C ALA A 610 -14.82 7.23 16.46
N VAL A 611 -14.86 7.44 15.13
CA VAL A 611 -13.86 8.21 14.40
C VAL A 611 -14.49 9.50 13.90
N SER A 612 -14.06 10.64 14.45
CA SER A 612 -14.51 11.97 14.03
C SER A 612 -13.73 12.51 12.84
N ASN A 613 -14.34 13.42 12.07
CA ASN A 613 -13.78 14.05 10.88
C ASN A 613 -13.30 13.04 9.81
N ALA A 614 -13.93 11.86 9.73
CA ALA A 614 -13.74 10.97 8.60
C ALA A 614 -14.62 11.46 7.45
N THR A 615 -14.03 11.67 6.28
CA THR A 615 -14.75 12.03 5.05
C THR A 615 -15.52 10.82 4.56
N VAL A 616 -16.83 10.96 4.32
CA VAL A 616 -17.69 9.88 3.85
C VAL A 616 -18.12 10.17 2.41
N MET A 617 -17.94 9.18 1.53
CA MET A 617 -18.47 9.17 0.16
C MET A 617 -19.64 8.19 0.05
N PHE A 618 -20.65 8.55 -0.74
CA PHE A 618 -21.79 7.69 -1.06
C PHE A 618 -21.86 7.56 -2.59
N GLY A 619 -21.40 6.43 -3.13
CA GLY A 619 -20.91 6.36 -4.51
C GLY A 619 -19.77 7.36 -4.71
N ASP A 620 -19.79 8.10 -5.82
CA ASP A 620 -18.74 9.08 -6.15
C ASP A 620 -18.96 10.47 -5.51
N THR A 621 -19.98 10.61 -4.66
CA THR A 621 -20.35 11.90 -4.05
C THR A 621 -19.85 12.01 -2.62
N ASN A 622 -19.03 13.01 -2.32
CA ASN A 622 -18.70 13.37 -0.94
C ASN A 622 -19.94 13.93 -0.22
N ILE A 623 -20.38 13.26 0.85
CA ILE A 623 -21.59 13.61 1.61
C ILE A 623 -21.30 14.34 2.92
N GLY A 624 -20.02 14.49 3.28
CA GLY A 624 -19.55 15.25 4.44
C GLY A 624 -18.62 14.46 5.36
N GLU A 625 -18.34 15.03 6.52
CA GLU A 625 -17.45 14.47 7.54
C GLU A 625 -18.23 14.01 8.77
N THR A 626 -17.74 12.96 9.44
CA THR A 626 -18.32 12.48 10.71
C THR A 626 -18.13 13.47 11.86
N SER A 627 -19.11 13.53 12.75
CA SER A 627 -19.08 14.32 13.99
C SER A 627 -18.12 13.76 15.05
N GLU A 628 -17.97 14.44 16.20
CA GLU A 628 -17.20 13.96 17.36
C GLU A 628 -17.61 12.56 17.86
N ASP A 629 -18.89 12.19 17.66
CA ASP A 629 -19.43 10.87 18.01
C ASP A 629 -19.25 9.83 16.87
N GLY A 630 -18.49 10.17 15.82
CA GLY A 630 -18.22 9.29 14.67
C GLY A 630 -19.42 9.07 13.76
N THR A 631 -20.40 9.97 13.77
CA THR A 631 -21.66 9.82 13.02
C THR A 631 -21.90 10.93 12.01
N LEU A 632 -22.56 10.59 10.90
CA LEU A 632 -23.02 11.48 9.84
C LEU A 632 -24.47 11.13 9.46
N GLU A 633 -25.35 12.12 9.38
CA GLU A 633 -26.73 11.93 8.90
C GLU A 633 -26.80 12.20 7.40
N TYR A 634 -27.41 11.29 6.64
CA TYR A 634 -27.54 11.40 5.19
C TYR A 634 -28.94 10.99 4.71
N THR A 635 -29.40 11.57 3.61
CA THR A 635 -30.68 11.26 2.98
C THR A 635 -30.43 10.89 1.51
N PRO A 636 -30.50 9.61 1.12
CA PRO A 636 -30.21 9.20 -0.26
C PRO A 636 -31.33 9.62 -1.22
N GLU A 637 -30.98 10.31 -2.32
CA GLU A 637 -31.94 10.81 -3.30
C GLU A 637 -32.23 9.82 -4.44
N ASN A 638 -31.35 8.85 -4.71
CA ASN A 638 -31.44 7.92 -5.83
C ASN A 638 -31.51 6.47 -5.34
N ALA A 639 -32.34 5.65 -5.99
CA ALA A 639 -32.40 4.21 -5.74
C ALA A 639 -31.32 3.47 -6.57
N GLY A 640 -30.73 2.41 -6.02
CA GLY A 640 -29.60 1.68 -6.60
C GLY A 640 -28.74 1.03 -5.50
N THR A 641 -27.72 0.28 -5.90
CA THR A 641 -26.67 -0.21 -4.99
C THR A 641 -25.51 0.79 -5.05
N PHE A 642 -25.02 1.21 -3.89
CA PHE A 642 -23.96 2.21 -3.78
C PHE A 642 -22.88 1.70 -2.84
N THR A 643 -21.62 1.92 -3.22
CA THR A 643 -20.49 1.77 -2.31
C THR A 643 -20.40 3.01 -1.44
N VAL A 644 -20.44 2.82 -0.12
CA VAL A 644 -20.20 3.89 0.85
C VAL A 644 -18.78 3.73 1.36
N THR A 645 -17.97 4.77 1.24
CA THR A 645 -16.59 4.74 1.73
C THR A 645 -16.33 5.81 2.77
N ALA A 646 -15.36 5.55 3.65
CA ALA A 646 -14.93 6.47 4.69
C ALA A 646 -13.41 6.55 4.67
N GLU A 647 -12.89 7.77 4.69
CA GLU A 647 -11.47 8.07 4.59
C GLU A 647 -11.06 9.05 5.68
N LYS A 648 -9.88 8.83 6.26
CA LYS A 648 -9.26 9.73 7.22
C LYS A 648 -7.77 9.48 7.24
N GLU A 649 -6.99 10.55 7.20
CA GLU A 649 -5.54 10.47 7.35
C GLU A 649 -5.14 9.66 8.60
N GLY A 650 -4.21 8.72 8.43
CA GLY A 650 -3.77 7.80 9.48
C GLY A 650 -4.67 6.57 9.71
N PHE A 651 -5.70 6.35 8.88
CA PHE A 651 -6.55 5.16 8.92
C PHE A 651 -6.69 4.54 7.52
N ALA A 652 -6.74 3.21 7.44
CA ALA A 652 -7.08 2.53 6.19
C ALA A 652 -8.55 2.79 5.84
N ARG A 653 -8.81 3.00 4.55
CA ARG A 653 -10.14 3.29 4.02
C ARG A 653 -11.15 2.19 4.41
N GLY A 654 -12.33 2.63 4.81
CA GLY A 654 -13.48 1.75 5.02
C GLY A 654 -14.40 1.72 3.81
N SER A 655 -15.00 0.58 3.50
CA SER A 655 -15.97 0.44 2.42
C SER A 655 -17.11 -0.55 2.77
N VAL A 656 -18.35 -0.23 2.37
CA VAL A 656 -19.51 -1.11 2.51
C VAL A 656 -20.54 -0.84 1.40
N GLU A 657 -21.14 -1.90 0.85
CA GLU A 657 -22.24 -1.76 -0.12
C GLU A 657 -23.60 -1.56 0.56
N VAL A 658 -24.42 -0.68 -0.01
CA VAL A 658 -25.74 -0.33 0.50
C VAL A 658 -26.79 -0.27 -0.62
N ASP A 659 -27.88 -1.01 -0.45
CA ASP A 659 -29.05 -0.97 -1.33
C ASP A 659 -30.00 0.18 -0.93
N VAL A 660 -30.14 1.20 -1.78
CA VAL A 660 -31.18 2.23 -1.65
C VAL A 660 -32.43 1.80 -2.42
N ILE A 661 -33.53 1.57 -1.69
CA ILE A 661 -34.76 1.01 -2.25
C ILE A 661 -35.80 2.13 -2.44
N SER A 662 -36.43 2.14 -3.62
CA SER A 662 -37.51 3.09 -3.91
C SER A 662 -38.74 2.84 -3.02
N PRO A 663 -39.53 3.87 -2.67
CA PRO A 663 -40.76 3.70 -1.88
C PRO A 663 -41.82 2.81 -2.57
N GLU A 664 -41.70 2.57 -3.88
CA GLU A 664 -42.58 1.68 -4.63
C GLU A 664 -42.15 0.21 -4.57
N ASP A 665 -40.86 -0.05 -4.33
CA ASP A 665 -40.26 -1.39 -4.24
C ASP A 665 -40.14 -1.90 -2.80
N ILE A 666 -40.02 -1.00 -1.82
CA ILE A 666 -39.86 -1.34 -0.39
C ILE A 666 -40.99 -2.24 0.14
N SER A 667 -42.23 -1.98 -0.29
CA SER A 667 -43.40 -2.77 0.11
C SER A 667 -43.44 -4.18 -0.48
N ARG A 668 -42.53 -4.49 -1.42
CA ARG A 668 -42.46 -5.75 -2.15
C ARG A 668 -41.19 -6.57 -1.87
N ARG A 669 -40.14 -6.02 -1.24
CA ARG A 669 -38.93 -6.78 -0.87
C ARG A 669 -39.12 -7.53 0.45
N LEU A 670 -38.70 -8.79 0.45
CA LEU A 670 -38.76 -9.71 1.59
C LEU A 670 -37.36 -9.98 2.14
N ALA A 671 -37.28 -10.44 3.38
CA ALA A 671 -36.10 -11.05 3.99
C ALA A 671 -36.47 -12.42 4.54
N ILE A 672 -35.50 -13.32 4.58
CA ILE A 672 -35.62 -14.67 5.15
C ILE A 672 -34.75 -14.71 6.41
N GLU A 673 -35.30 -15.20 7.51
CA GLU A 673 -34.56 -15.45 8.75
C GLU A 673 -34.74 -16.93 9.14
N VAL A 674 -33.72 -17.56 9.71
CA VAL A 674 -33.76 -18.99 10.08
C VAL A 674 -33.35 -19.18 11.54
N SER A 675 -34.08 -20.00 12.27
CA SER A 675 -33.78 -20.35 13.66
C SER A 675 -33.89 -21.86 13.91
N PRO A 676 -32.93 -22.49 14.61
CA PRO A 676 -31.67 -21.93 15.11
C PRO A 676 -30.68 -21.60 13.97
N GLU A 677 -29.69 -20.73 14.24
CA GLU A 677 -28.61 -20.38 13.30
C GLU A 677 -27.63 -21.55 13.09
N ASP A 678 -27.25 -22.24 14.18
CA ASP A 678 -26.47 -23.48 14.12
C ASP A 678 -27.40 -24.67 13.82
N ILE A 679 -27.31 -25.21 12.61
CA ILE A 679 -28.21 -26.28 12.12
C ILE A 679 -27.38 -27.54 11.91
N THR A 680 -27.78 -28.67 12.51
CA THR A 680 -27.20 -29.99 12.19
C THR A 680 -28.15 -30.80 11.32
N ALA A 681 -27.63 -31.64 10.44
CA ALA A 681 -28.42 -32.58 9.65
C ALA A 681 -29.34 -33.43 10.56
N GLY A 682 -30.64 -33.28 10.34
CA GLY A 682 -31.72 -33.86 11.14
C GLY A 682 -32.47 -32.86 12.03
N ASP A 683 -32.01 -31.61 12.15
CA ASP A 683 -32.64 -30.57 12.95
C ASP A 683 -33.86 -29.95 12.28
N SER A 684 -34.80 -29.51 13.10
CA SER A 684 -35.97 -28.75 12.65
C SER A 684 -35.63 -27.26 12.72
N ILE A 685 -35.72 -26.59 11.58
CA ILE A 685 -35.51 -25.15 11.44
C ILE A 685 -36.84 -24.44 11.22
N ASP A 686 -36.98 -23.28 11.82
CA ASP A 686 -38.08 -22.35 11.64
C ASP A 686 -37.62 -21.24 10.70
N ILE A 687 -38.25 -21.14 9.53
CA ILE A 687 -37.93 -20.15 8.49
C ILE A 687 -38.99 -19.06 8.56
N SER A 688 -38.57 -17.84 8.86
CA SER A 688 -39.42 -16.64 8.89
C SER A 688 -39.25 -15.87 7.58
N VAL A 689 -40.35 -15.42 7.01
CA VAL A 689 -40.36 -14.48 5.89
C VAL A 689 -41.02 -13.19 6.34
N VAL A 690 -40.24 -12.12 6.27
CA VAL A 690 -40.64 -10.80 6.75
C VAL A 690 -40.40 -9.74 5.67
N THR A 691 -40.96 -8.54 5.85
CA THR A 691 -40.58 -7.38 5.02
C THR A 691 -39.15 -6.94 5.35
N LEU A 692 -38.37 -6.53 4.34
CA LEU A 692 -36.93 -6.29 4.49
C LEU A 692 -36.57 -5.21 5.52
N ILE A 693 -37.36 -4.13 5.64
CA ILE A 693 -37.02 -2.97 6.49
C ILE A 693 -37.74 -2.99 7.86
N ASN A 694 -39.00 -3.42 7.92
CA ASN A 694 -39.81 -3.37 9.15
C ASN A 694 -39.93 -4.73 9.86
N SER A 695 -39.38 -5.80 9.27
CA SER A 695 -39.49 -7.18 9.76
C SER A 695 -40.94 -7.61 10.05
N ASP A 696 -41.92 -7.08 9.30
CA ASP A 696 -43.32 -7.47 9.43
C ASP A 696 -43.53 -8.86 8.80
N PRO A 697 -44.18 -9.81 9.49
CA PRO A 697 -44.38 -11.17 8.96
C PRO A 697 -45.29 -11.19 7.73
N VAL A 698 -44.92 -11.98 6.72
CA VAL A 698 -45.63 -12.07 5.44
C VAL A 698 -46.26 -13.45 5.24
N GLU A 699 -47.60 -13.51 5.25
CA GLU A 699 -48.39 -14.74 5.07
C GLU A 699 -48.53 -15.13 3.58
N GLY A 700 -48.50 -16.43 3.29
CA GLY A 700 -48.85 -16.99 1.99
C GLY A 700 -47.75 -16.96 0.93
N VAL A 701 -46.50 -16.68 1.30
CA VAL A 701 -45.32 -16.74 0.43
C VAL A 701 -44.85 -18.18 0.33
N GLU A 702 -44.58 -18.68 -0.89
CA GLU A 702 -44.00 -20.01 -1.07
C GLU A 702 -42.51 -19.98 -0.73
N VAL A 703 -42.05 -20.92 0.10
CA VAL A 703 -40.65 -21.07 0.48
C VAL A 703 -40.08 -22.33 -0.15
N LEU A 704 -38.91 -22.21 -0.76
CA LEU A 704 -38.17 -23.29 -1.39
C LEU A 704 -36.86 -23.54 -0.62
N TYR A 705 -36.45 -24.79 -0.55
CA TYR A 705 -35.16 -25.24 -0.04
C TYR A 705 -34.49 -26.04 -1.15
N ASP A 706 -33.33 -25.59 -1.64
CA ASP A 706 -32.63 -26.10 -2.83
C ASP A 706 -33.57 -26.28 -4.03
N ASN A 707 -34.31 -25.21 -4.35
CA ASN A 707 -35.32 -25.18 -5.43
C ASN A 707 -36.49 -26.16 -5.27
N ARG A 708 -36.68 -26.75 -4.08
CA ARG A 708 -37.84 -27.60 -3.76
C ARG A 708 -38.76 -26.88 -2.79
N SER A 709 -40.02 -26.69 -3.19
CA SER A 709 -41.06 -26.12 -2.33
C SER A 709 -41.21 -26.93 -1.03
N ILE A 710 -40.99 -26.27 0.10
CA ILE A 710 -41.09 -26.85 1.45
C ILE A 710 -42.35 -26.40 2.19
N GLY A 711 -43.03 -25.36 1.71
CA GLY A 711 -44.29 -24.90 2.26
C GLY A 711 -44.64 -23.48 1.84
N THR A 712 -45.74 -22.99 2.41
CA THR A 712 -46.14 -21.58 2.33
C THR A 712 -46.21 -21.00 3.73
N THR A 713 -45.76 -19.78 3.91
CA THR A 713 -45.76 -19.10 5.21
C THR A 713 -47.16 -18.96 5.79
N ASP A 714 -47.27 -19.12 7.11
CA ASP A 714 -48.52 -18.93 7.84
C ASP A 714 -48.76 -17.47 8.25
N ALA A 715 -49.79 -17.22 9.07
CA ALA A 715 -50.16 -15.88 9.53
C ALA A 715 -49.09 -15.18 10.39
N GLU A 716 -48.08 -15.93 10.82
CA GLU A 716 -46.92 -15.45 11.57
C GLU A 716 -45.68 -15.35 10.68
N GLY A 717 -45.82 -15.57 9.36
CA GLY A 717 -44.73 -15.50 8.39
C GLY A 717 -43.84 -16.75 8.39
N MET A 718 -44.25 -17.85 9.02
CA MET A 718 -43.35 -18.97 9.33
C MET A 718 -43.59 -20.20 8.47
N VAL A 719 -42.50 -20.92 8.16
CA VAL A 719 -42.49 -22.31 7.65
C VAL A 719 -41.46 -23.12 8.43
N THR A 720 -41.86 -24.23 9.04
CA THR A 720 -40.92 -25.16 9.68
C THR A 720 -40.49 -26.24 8.69
N TYR A 721 -39.18 -26.49 8.60
CA TYR A 721 -38.59 -27.54 7.78
C TYR A 721 -37.60 -28.39 8.60
N THR A 722 -37.29 -29.61 8.16
CA THR A 722 -36.27 -30.45 8.81
C THR A 722 -35.13 -30.66 7.82
N ALA A 723 -33.99 -30.01 8.04
CA ALA A 723 -32.79 -30.18 7.23
C ALA A 723 -32.30 -31.63 7.35
N GLN A 724 -31.99 -32.30 6.24
CA GLN A 724 -31.63 -33.74 6.24
C GLN A 724 -30.19 -33.98 5.82
N ASP A 725 -29.69 -33.15 4.91
CA ASP A 725 -28.38 -33.26 4.31
C ASP A 725 -27.49 -32.17 4.92
N ALA A 726 -26.19 -32.43 5.00
CA ALA A 726 -25.20 -31.46 5.47
C ALA A 726 -24.57 -30.74 4.28
N GLY A 727 -24.12 -29.51 4.48
CA GLY A 727 -23.61 -28.61 3.44
C GLY A 727 -24.32 -27.25 3.46
N VAL A 728 -23.97 -26.39 2.51
CA VAL A 728 -24.65 -25.11 2.28
C VAL A 728 -25.94 -25.38 1.51
N HIS A 729 -27.05 -24.85 2.01
CA HIS A 729 -28.38 -25.01 1.42
C HIS A 729 -29.02 -23.66 1.19
N LYS A 730 -29.68 -23.51 0.03
CA LYS A 730 -30.31 -22.24 -0.37
C LYS A 730 -31.79 -22.26 -0.05
N ILE A 731 -32.25 -21.25 0.68
CA ILE A 731 -33.67 -20.97 0.90
C ILE A 731 -34.06 -19.80 0.00
N SER A 732 -35.17 -19.92 -0.72
CA SER A 732 -35.71 -18.82 -1.53
C SER A 732 -37.22 -18.68 -1.41
N THR A 733 -37.74 -17.50 -1.71
CA THR A 733 -39.19 -17.23 -1.74
C THR A 733 -39.71 -17.09 -3.16
N SER A 734 -40.93 -17.58 -3.40
CA SER A 734 -41.68 -17.40 -4.65
C SER A 734 -43.05 -16.76 -4.36
N SER A 735 -43.35 -15.65 -5.04
CA SER A 735 -44.62 -14.94 -4.92
C SER A 735 -44.97 -14.15 -6.19
N ASP A 736 -46.27 -14.03 -6.47
CA ASP A 736 -46.77 -13.15 -7.54
C ASP A 736 -46.84 -11.67 -7.09
N GLU A 737 -46.78 -11.40 -5.78
CA GLU A 737 -47.00 -10.07 -5.18
C GLU A 737 -45.71 -9.42 -4.66
N TYR A 738 -44.69 -10.22 -4.34
CA TYR A 738 -43.43 -9.81 -3.74
C TYR A 738 -42.23 -10.18 -4.61
N LEU A 739 -41.14 -9.43 -4.50
CA LEU A 739 -39.86 -9.76 -5.11
C LEU A 739 -39.23 -10.97 -4.39
N PRO A 740 -38.51 -11.85 -5.10
CA PRO A 740 -37.88 -13.01 -4.48
C PRO A 740 -36.79 -12.57 -3.51
N ALA A 741 -36.71 -13.24 -2.36
CA ALA A 741 -35.63 -13.17 -1.40
C ALA A 741 -34.93 -14.53 -1.34
N GLU A 742 -33.65 -14.54 -1.01
CA GLU A 742 -32.81 -15.72 -0.93
C GLU A 742 -31.88 -15.65 0.29
N LEU A 743 -31.57 -16.80 0.89
CA LEU A 743 -30.66 -16.94 2.03
C LEU A 743 -29.97 -18.30 1.96
N ASN A 744 -28.64 -18.31 2.05
CA ASN A 744 -27.86 -19.54 2.22
C ASN A 744 -27.71 -19.86 3.70
N ILE A 745 -27.88 -21.13 4.06
CA ILE A 745 -27.68 -21.64 5.42
C ILE A 745 -26.70 -22.81 5.40
N GLN A 746 -25.82 -22.88 6.39
CA GLN A 746 -24.91 -23.99 6.60
C GLN A 746 -25.58 -25.05 7.49
N VAL A 747 -25.58 -26.31 7.06
CA VAL A 747 -26.06 -27.45 7.84
C VAL A 747 -24.90 -28.40 8.14
N GLU A 748 -24.58 -28.56 9.41
CA GLU A 748 -23.45 -29.36 9.89
C GLU A 748 -23.75 -30.86 9.87
N GLU A 749 -22.72 -31.68 9.64
CA GLU A 749 -22.85 -33.13 9.75
C GLU A 749 -23.09 -33.57 11.21
N SER A 750 -24.00 -34.54 11.40
CA SER A 750 -24.24 -35.12 12.72
C SER A 750 -23.06 -35.99 13.19
N GLN A 751 -22.06 -35.39 13.86
CA GLN A 751 -20.93 -36.14 14.40
C GLN A 751 -21.29 -36.87 15.71
N ALA A 752 -21.10 -38.19 15.73
CA ALA A 752 -21.13 -38.95 16.97
C ALA A 752 -19.83 -38.73 17.77
N GLN A 753 -19.89 -37.95 18.86
CA GLN A 753 -18.79 -37.86 19.82
C GLN A 753 -18.55 -39.21 20.52
N PHE A 754 -17.46 -39.89 20.19
CA PHE A 754 -16.90 -40.96 21.03
C PHE A 754 -15.85 -40.37 21.98
N THR A 755 -16.14 -40.38 23.28
CA THR A 755 -15.15 -40.10 24.31
C THR A 755 -14.29 -41.34 24.56
N TYR A 756 -13.03 -41.31 24.12
CA TYR A 756 -12.01 -42.24 24.61
C TYR A 756 -11.60 -41.83 26.02
N SER A 757 -11.59 -42.80 26.95
CA SER A 757 -11.03 -42.61 28.30
C SER A 757 -9.55 -42.99 28.30
N ASP A 758 -8.74 -42.13 28.91
CA ASP A 758 -7.28 -42.21 28.99
C ASP A 758 -6.74 -43.60 29.28
N LEU A 759 -6.07 -44.20 28.29
CA LEU A 759 -5.19 -45.34 28.50
C LEU A 759 -3.75 -44.88 28.34
N ASN A 760 -3.17 -44.45 29.46
CA ASN A 760 -1.76 -44.12 29.56
C ASN A 760 -0.92 -45.41 29.47
N ILE A 761 -0.10 -45.54 28.42
CA ILE A 761 0.98 -46.53 28.34
C ILE A 761 2.28 -45.78 28.10
N ASP A 762 3.04 -45.58 29.17
CA ASP A 762 4.41 -45.07 29.14
C ASP A 762 5.34 -46.04 28.37
N PRO A 763 6.04 -45.58 27.31
CA PRO A 763 7.19 -46.28 26.78
C PRO A 763 8.44 -46.00 27.64
N ILE A 764 9.15 -47.08 27.98
CA ILE A 764 10.37 -47.09 28.79
C ILE A 764 11.53 -46.37 28.06
N LEU A 765 12.13 -45.38 28.74
CA LEU A 765 13.45 -44.82 28.42
C LEU A 765 14.55 -45.89 28.40
N ILE A 766 15.29 -46.00 27.29
CA ILE A 766 16.64 -46.60 27.26
C ILE A 766 17.59 -45.61 26.56
N GLN A 767 18.45 -44.98 27.36
CA GLN A 767 19.73 -44.41 26.92
C GLN A 767 20.68 -45.54 26.51
N THR A 768 21.41 -45.36 25.42
CA THR A 768 22.84 -45.70 25.35
C THR A 768 23.50 -44.91 24.21
N GLY A 769 24.26 -43.88 24.56
CA GLY A 769 25.47 -43.58 23.82
C GLY A 769 26.55 -44.61 24.18
N GLU A 770 27.42 -44.95 23.23
CA GLU A 770 28.75 -45.47 23.52
C GLU A 770 29.77 -44.71 22.67
N GLU A 771 30.75 -44.15 23.36
CA GLU A 771 32.00 -43.57 22.85
C GLU A 771 32.75 -44.57 21.94
N VAL A 772 33.25 -44.11 20.78
CA VAL A 772 34.68 -43.73 20.57
C VAL A 772 34.75 -42.60 19.55
#